data_AF-A0A8H4RP35-F1
#
_entry.id   AF-A0A8H4RP35-F1
#
_cell.length_a   1.000
_cell.length_b   1.000
_cell.length_c   1.000
_cell.angle_alpha   90.00
_cell.angle_beta   90.00
_cell.angle_gamma   90.00
#
_symmetry.space_group_name_H-M   'P 1'
#
loop_
_entity.id
_entity.type
_entity.pdbx_description
1 polymer ?
#
loop_
_entity_poly.entity_id
_entity_poly.type
_entity_poly.pdbx_seq_one_letter_code
_entity_poly.pdbx_strand_id
1 'polypeptide(L)'
;MYESKEKYDGDTVLPASPTTDIEVGEEDKLHRSLKGRHMQMIAIGGSIGAGLFVGSGSALNSGGPASLVIDFIIIGIMLLLTVNAMGELAAYNTTALSNMLASALYPVAGSFYTYSIRFLDPAWGFAMGWNYAMNWLIVLPFELTTAGIAIAFWTDPNDTGTPSVNVGVWIAIFLVIVTIINIFGVKGYGEVEFVLGLLKVVAIIGFIILGIIIDCGGVPTDTRGYIGAKYWHQPGAFRNGFKGFCSVFVTASFAFGGTELVGLAAAECANPRKTIPKATKQVFWRISLFYVISLFILGLIVPSDNDSLSKASGGNTRYSPFVLSFQLAGIKVLPSIFNAIITASVISVANSCTFASTRTIQALCARGMGPSWGAKVDSKGRPYVILIIALLFGCLAFINEAPSGSTVFTWLLSISGLSNFFTWGSICAAHIVFRRAWALNGRTVDELPFAAMFGTTGSWIGLGLNILCLIAQFYVALFPIGGKPDAMAFFESYLAAPIVIAFFLGHKIWYKNWTIGVRLADIKIDEGRREIDLDALREELAAERAEKAAWPAWKRYWDFWMLVDMHPRIDFARGVYAVTKLGRSCIVSKPATPQVEPLLRAFRRPALRPRIQTRSYQSARPERLRSFVTRQTGVFLLGIVPLGLWIATPFQTLEAEAPDHDLSPQSQPRKFRLEEVKAHGPTSDRPWIIRGNSVYDITDWIAGHPGGEVILKAAGGSVEPYWKIFNIHQKQEVYDILEQYRIGSVDERDLINGEVPSDSIEDPFLQDPSRDTKLRLLTDKPCNAETPGEELSSFITPNRLFYVRNHMWVPTVEEKTYHLTVELPDGEEKTYTLEDLKKFPRHTVTSTMQCSGNRRKHMTDGYASTSGLQWTVGAIGNATWSGAKLRDILIDTGFPVDNPPSDAKHAQFMGLEAYGASIPLSKAIDTSGDVLLAYSMNGEPLPRDHGYPVRVIVPGNVAARNVKWVQKNFHFR
;
A
#
# COMPACT_ATOMS: atom_id res chain seq x y z
N MET A 1 -36.84 -18.88 -38.83
CA MET A 1 -37.59 -18.49 -40.06
C MET A 1 -36.95 -17.22 -40.57
N TYR A 2 -36.53 -17.25 -41.83
CA TYR A 2 -35.83 -16.20 -42.56
C TYR A 2 -36.79 -15.11 -43.05
N GLU A 3 -36.29 -13.87 -43.20
CA GLU A 3 -36.41 -12.94 -44.35
C GLU A 3 -36.04 -11.51 -43.87
N SER A 4 -35.38 -10.61 -44.61
CA SER A 4 -34.91 -10.58 -46.00
C SER A 4 -33.86 -9.48 -46.21
N LYS A 5 -33.12 -9.60 -47.32
CA LYS A 5 -32.00 -8.83 -47.87
C LYS A 5 -32.23 -7.31 -48.05
N GLU A 6 -31.13 -6.56 -47.96
CA GLU A 6 -30.75 -5.53 -48.94
C GLU A 6 -29.21 -5.47 -49.07
N LYS A 7 -28.72 -5.16 -50.27
CA LYS A 7 -27.30 -5.24 -50.72
C LYS A 7 -26.97 -3.96 -51.50
N TYR A 8 -25.68 -3.59 -51.51
CA TYR A 8 -24.95 -2.49 -52.22
C TYR A 8 -24.73 -1.22 -51.38
N ASP A 9 -23.57 -0.55 -51.36
CA ASP A 9 -22.24 -0.68 -52.00
C ASP A 9 -21.26 0.26 -51.24
N GLY A 10 -19.94 0.06 -51.40
CA GLY A 10 -18.91 1.10 -51.22
C GLY A 10 -18.49 1.54 -49.81
N ASP A 11 -17.21 1.32 -49.48
CA ASP A 11 -16.45 1.98 -48.40
C ASP A 11 -16.92 1.80 -46.94
N THR A 12 -16.81 0.58 -46.40
CA THR A 12 -16.82 0.37 -44.95
C THR A 12 -15.47 0.73 -44.32
N VAL A 13 -15.38 1.97 -43.84
CA VAL A 13 -14.68 2.29 -42.60
C VAL A 13 -15.22 1.34 -41.52
N LEU A 14 -14.34 0.62 -40.82
CA LEU A 14 -14.71 -0.23 -39.69
C LEU A 14 -15.55 0.60 -38.69
N PRO A 15 -16.76 0.17 -38.32
CA PRO A 15 -17.53 0.88 -37.30
C PRO A 15 -16.75 0.83 -35.99
N ALA A 16 -16.50 2.01 -35.41
CA ALA A 16 -16.07 2.13 -34.04
C ALA A 16 -17.01 1.28 -33.17
N SER A 17 -16.42 0.37 -32.39
CA SER A 17 -17.14 -0.41 -31.39
C SER A 17 -18.03 0.54 -30.57
N PRO A 18 -19.32 0.23 -30.36
CA PRO A 18 -20.16 1.05 -29.51
C PRO A 18 -19.56 1.05 -28.11
N THR A 19 -19.04 2.19 -27.70
CA THR A 19 -18.81 2.52 -26.29
C THR A 19 -20.18 2.64 -25.65
N THR A 20 -20.74 1.51 -25.24
CA THR A 20 -21.78 1.51 -24.22
C THR A 20 -21.13 2.01 -22.95
N ASP A 21 -21.33 3.30 -22.66
CA ASP A 21 -21.11 3.88 -21.33
C ASP A 21 -22.13 3.24 -20.38
N ILE A 22 -21.78 2.05 -19.89
CA ILE A 22 -22.38 1.48 -18.70
C ILE A 22 -21.72 2.22 -17.55
N GLU A 23 -22.37 3.26 -17.01
CA GLU A 23 -22.02 3.80 -15.70
C GLU A 23 -22.30 2.71 -14.66
N VAL A 24 -21.30 1.86 -14.42
CA VAL A 24 -21.27 0.97 -13.26
C VAL A 24 -21.19 1.88 -12.03
N GLY A 25 -22.23 1.89 -11.22
CA GLY A 25 -22.26 2.68 -10.00
C GLY A 25 -21.11 2.31 -9.06
N GLU A 26 -20.77 3.20 -8.13
CA GLU A 26 -19.75 2.93 -7.12
C GLU A 26 -20.19 1.76 -6.23
N GLU A 27 -19.86 0.52 -6.62
CA GLU A 27 -20.02 -0.67 -5.79
C GLU A 27 -18.82 -0.89 -4.86
N ASP A 28 -19.15 -1.33 -3.64
CA ASP A 28 -18.38 -1.74 -2.47
C ASP A 28 -16.84 -1.76 -2.54
N LYS A 29 -16.22 -0.70 -2.00
CA LYS A 29 -14.75 -0.58 -1.87
C LYS A 29 -14.21 -1.30 -0.62
N LEU A 30 -13.08 -2.00 -0.75
CA LEU A 30 -12.31 -2.54 0.39
C LEU A 30 -11.86 -1.38 1.32
N HIS A 31 -11.95 -1.58 2.63
CA HIS A 31 -11.54 -0.56 3.61
C HIS A 31 -10.01 -0.45 3.74
N ARG A 32 -9.47 0.76 3.60
CA ARG A 32 -8.03 1.05 3.80
C ARG A 32 -7.68 1.24 5.28
N SER A 33 -7.64 0.13 6.03
CA SER A 33 -7.48 0.15 7.50
C SER A 33 -6.11 -0.34 8.00
N LEU A 34 -5.18 -0.74 7.13
CA LEU A 34 -3.86 -1.23 7.55
C LEU A 34 -2.89 -0.07 7.83
N LYS A 35 -2.47 0.05 9.10
CA LYS A 35 -1.43 0.99 9.54
C LYS A 35 -0.04 0.53 9.08
N GLY A 36 0.91 1.46 9.02
CA GLY A 36 2.31 1.17 8.65
C GLY A 36 2.96 0.06 9.50
N ARG A 37 2.62 -0.05 10.80
CA ARG A 37 3.09 -1.14 11.67
C ARG A 37 2.57 -2.53 11.26
N HIS A 38 1.32 -2.62 10.80
CA HIS A 38 0.76 -3.88 10.32
C HIS A 38 1.46 -4.30 9.03
N MET A 39 1.66 -3.36 8.11
CA MET A 39 2.39 -3.61 6.86
C MET A 39 3.82 -4.09 7.09
N GLN A 40 4.53 -3.49 8.05
CA GLN A 40 5.89 -3.92 8.41
C GLN A 40 5.90 -5.33 9.01
N MET A 41 4.98 -5.64 9.92
CA MET A 41 4.94 -6.98 10.52
C MET A 41 4.46 -8.07 9.55
N ILE A 42 3.52 -7.76 8.66
CA ILE A 42 3.14 -8.66 7.56
C ILE A 42 4.36 -8.91 6.65
N ALA A 43 5.13 -7.87 6.33
CA ALA A 43 6.34 -7.99 5.50
C ALA A 43 7.47 -8.78 6.18
N ILE A 44 7.61 -8.68 7.50
CA ILE A 44 8.67 -9.32 8.29
C ILE A 44 8.29 -10.77 8.68
N GLY A 45 7.05 -11.00 9.14
CA GLY A 45 6.65 -12.25 9.81
C GLY A 45 5.49 -13.03 9.16
N GLY A 46 4.77 -12.44 8.20
CA GLY A 46 3.55 -13.02 7.63
C GLY A 46 3.76 -14.33 6.85
N SER A 47 4.98 -14.59 6.38
CA SER A 47 5.33 -15.80 5.61
C SER A 47 6.37 -16.69 6.30
N ILE A 48 6.51 -16.55 7.62
CA ILE A 48 7.21 -17.52 8.46
C ILE A 48 6.17 -18.53 8.98
N GLY A 49 6.37 -19.82 8.69
CA GLY A 49 5.43 -20.88 9.03
C GLY A 49 5.98 -22.28 8.76
N ALA A 50 5.10 -23.21 8.42
CA ALA A 50 5.43 -24.63 8.21
C ALA A 50 6.57 -24.84 7.19
N GLY A 51 6.64 -24.03 6.12
CA GLY A 51 7.70 -24.16 5.12
C GLY A 51 9.12 -23.99 5.69
N LEU A 52 9.32 -23.04 6.61
CA LEU A 52 10.60 -22.87 7.30
C LEU A 52 10.77 -23.91 8.40
N PHE A 53 9.82 -24.01 9.32
CA PHE A 53 10.02 -24.79 10.54
C PHE A 53 9.89 -26.29 10.35
N VAL A 54 9.11 -26.76 9.39
CA VAL A 54 8.87 -28.18 9.11
C VAL A 54 9.54 -28.60 7.81
N GLY A 55 9.31 -27.84 6.73
CA GLY A 55 9.83 -28.14 5.40
C GLY A 55 11.37 -28.24 5.34
N SER A 56 12.07 -27.40 6.13
CA SER A 56 13.54 -27.45 6.22
C SER A 56 14.08 -28.82 6.66
N GLY A 57 13.31 -29.63 7.40
CA GLY A 57 13.72 -30.97 7.82
C GLY A 57 13.86 -31.91 6.63
N SER A 58 12.86 -31.92 5.74
CA SER A 58 12.91 -32.67 4.49
C SER A 58 14.04 -32.17 3.57
N ALA A 59 14.22 -30.86 3.45
CA ALA A 59 15.29 -30.29 2.63
C ALA A 59 16.69 -30.62 3.18
N LEU A 60 16.86 -30.61 4.50
CA LEU A 60 18.10 -31.02 5.15
C LEU A 60 18.38 -32.51 4.91
N ASN A 61 17.36 -33.36 5.03
CA ASN A 61 17.48 -34.81 4.82
C ASN A 61 17.73 -35.20 3.36
N SER A 62 17.14 -34.47 2.40
CA SER A 62 17.28 -34.78 0.97
C SER A 62 18.54 -34.14 0.35
N GLY A 63 18.86 -32.89 0.68
CA GLY A 63 19.94 -32.13 0.07
C GLY A 63 21.20 -32.01 0.93
N GLY A 64 21.10 -32.14 2.25
CA GLY A 64 22.19 -31.86 3.19
C GLY A 64 22.36 -30.37 3.50
N PRO A 65 23.23 -30.03 4.46
CA PRO A 65 23.31 -28.68 5.02
C PRO A 65 23.81 -27.63 4.02
N ALA A 66 24.68 -27.99 3.06
CA ALA A 66 25.15 -27.03 2.07
C ALA A 66 24.10 -26.75 1.00
N SER A 67 23.42 -27.76 0.47
CA SER A 67 22.28 -27.55 -0.45
C SER A 67 21.21 -26.70 0.22
N LEU A 68 20.84 -27.02 1.47
CA LEU A 68 19.88 -26.23 2.23
C LEU A 68 20.24 -24.75 2.27
N VAL A 69 21.47 -24.40 2.66
CA VAL A 69 21.88 -22.99 2.77
C VAL A 69 22.00 -22.32 1.39
N ILE A 70 22.64 -22.99 0.43
CA ILE A 70 22.89 -22.42 -0.91
C ILE A 70 21.56 -22.18 -1.64
N ASP A 71 20.63 -23.12 -1.60
CA ASP A 71 19.36 -23.01 -2.32
C ASP A 71 18.46 -21.96 -1.70
N PHE A 72 18.42 -21.84 -0.36
CA PHE A 72 17.72 -20.72 0.30
C PHE A 72 18.36 -19.35 0.00
N ILE A 73 19.67 -19.28 -0.21
CA ILE A 73 20.33 -18.05 -0.71
C ILE A 73 19.92 -17.75 -2.15
N ILE A 74 19.93 -18.75 -3.05
CA ILE A 74 19.55 -18.58 -4.46
C ILE A 74 18.09 -18.13 -4.58
N ILE A 75 17.17 -18.83 -3.92
CA ILE A 75 15.75 -18.46 -3.90
C ILE A 75 15.54 -17.12 -3.20
N GLY A 76 16.28 -16.84 -2.12
CA GLY A 76 16.27 -15.55 -1.45
C GLY A 76 16.65 -14.39 -2.38
N ILE A 77 17.75 -14.54 -3.14
CA ILE A 77 18.17 -13.53 -4.13
C ILE A 77 17.08 -13.37 -5.21
N MET A 78 16.57 -14.47 -5.75
CA MET A 78 15.49 -14.45 -6.75
C MET A 78 14.26 -13.70 -6.23
N LEU A 79 13.85 -13.95 -4.98
CA LEU A 79 12.72 -13.31 -4.36
C LEU A 79 12.97 -11.82 -4.09
N LEU A 80 14.17 -11.46 -3.63
CA LEU A 80 14.55 -10.06 -3.46
C LEU A 80 14.40 -9.28 -4.77
N LEU A 81 14.88 -9.85 -5.88
CA LEU A 81 14.74 -9.26 -7.22
C LEU A 81 13.27 -9.16 -7.65
N THR A 82 12.46 -10.18 -7.33
CA THR A 82 11.03 -10.24 -7.62
C THR A 82 10.25 -9.17 -6.86
N VAL A 83 10.44 -9.05 -5.54
CA VAL A 83 9.74 -8.07 -4.69
C VAL A 83 10.17 -6.65 -5.03
N ASN A 84 11.44 -6.43 -5.40
CA ASN A 84 11.89 -5.13 -5.91
C ASN A 84 11.19 -4.74 -7.22
N ALA A 85 11.10 -5.67 -8.17
CA ALA A 85 10.37 -5.46 -9.42
C ALA A 85 8.87 -5.21 -9.18
N MET A 86 8.27 -5.96 -8.25
CA MET A 86 6.88 -5.76 -7.81
C MET A 86 6.70 -4.39 -7.16
N GLY A 87 7.64 -3.96 -6.31
CA GLY A 87 7.60 -2.66 -5.65
C GLY A 87 7.59 -1.50 -6.65
N GLU A 88 8.41 -1.56 -7.70
CA GLU A 88 8.43 -0.54 -8.78
C GLU A 88 7.11 -0.54 -9.56
N LEU A 89 6.60 -1.71 -9.95
CA LEU A 89 5.30 -1.86 -10.61
C LEU A 89 4.13 -1.36 -9.72
N ALA A 90 4.20 -1.60 -8.42
CA ALA A 90 3.19 -1.19 -7.45
C ALA A 90 3.24 0.31 -7.16
N ALA A 91 4.44 0.89 -7.02
CA ALA A 91 4.62 2.33 -6.83
C ALA A 91 4.14 3.12 -8.06
N TYR A 92 4.47 2.65 -9.27
CA TYR A 92 3.98 3.22 -10.53
C TYR A 92 2.44 3.25 -10.59
N ASN A 93 1.78 2.12 -10.31
CA ASN A 93 0.31 2.06 -10.31
C ASN A 93 -0.35 2.79 -9.12
N THR A 94 0.39 3.03 -8.03
CA THR A 94 -0.12 3.79 -6.87
C THR A 94 -0.25 5.28 -7.20
N THR A 95 0.68 5.82 -7.99
CA THR A 95 0.55 7.15 -8.60
C THR A 95 -0.47 7.19 -9.74
N ALA A 96 -1.26 6.13 -9.91
CA ALA A 96 -2.15 5.97 -11.04
C ALA A 96 -3.65 6.14 -10.73
N LEU A 97 -4.09 6.19 -9.47
CA LEU A 97 -5.53 6.33 -9.19
C LEU A 97 -6.01 7.78 -8.96
N SER A 98 -6.62 8.42 -9.96
CA SER A 98 -7.63 9.48 -9.69
C SER A 98 -8.85 9.55 -10.58
N ASN A 99 -8.97 8.76 -11.65
CA ASN A 99 -10.15 8.92 -12.49
C ASN A 99 -11.28 8.01 -11.98
N MET A 100 -12.48 8.58 -11.89
CA MET A 100 -13.72 7.95 -11.40
C MET A 100 -14.00 6.61 -12.11
N LEU A 101 -13.60 6.47 -13.38
CA LEU A 101 -13.61 5.23 -14.19
C LEU A 101 -12.60 4.15 -13.74
N ALA A 102 -11.47 4.54 -13.15
CA ALA A 102 -10.45 3.61 -12.67
C ALA A 102 -10.77 3.05 -11.27
N SER A 103 -11.71 3.65 -10.53
CA SER A 103 -12.09 3.12 -9.20
C SER A 103 -12.93 1.85 -9.28
N ALA A 104 -13.72 1.67 -10.36
CA ALA A 104 -14.51 0.48 -10.64
C ALA A 104 -13.72 -0.59 -11.46
N LEU A 105 -12.73 -0.18 -12.26
CA LEU A 105 -11.93 -1.11 -13.09
C LEU A 105 -10.55 -1.46 -12.48
N TYR A 106 -10.02 -0.62 -11.59
CA TYR A 106 -8.65 -0.71 -11.05
C TYR A 106 -8.52 -0.41 -9.54
N PRO A 107 -9.26 -1.06 -8.63
CA PRO A 107 -8.91 -1.01 -7.21
C PRO A 107 -7.78 -2.01 -6.93
N VAL A 108 -6.57 -1.84 -7.51
CA VAL A 108 -5.51 -2.82 -7.25
C VAL A 108 -4.12 -2.18 -7.17
N ALA A 109 -3.74 -1.74 -5.96
CA ALA A 109 -2.31 -1.75 -5.64
C ALA A 109 -1.91 -3.22 -5.41
N GLY A 110 -1.20 -3.83 -6.37
CA GLY A 110 -0.40 -5.04 -6.15
C GLY A 110 -1.07 -6.41 -6.17
N SER A 111 -2.09 -6.66 -7.01
CA SER A 111 -2.28 -8.02 -7.53
C SER A 111 -1.39 -8.17 -8.77
N PHE A 112 -0.31 -8.92 -8.61
CA PHE A 112 0.73 -9.04 -9.65
C PHE A 112 0.22 -9.69 -10.95
N TYR A 113 -0.87 -10.44 -10.90
CA TYR A 113 -1.52 -10.94 -12.10
C TYR A 113 -2.13 -9.81 -12.95
N THR A 114 -2.46 -8.65 -12.36
CA THR A 114 -2.83 -7.44 -13.11
C THR A 114 -1.68 -6.95 -14.00
N TYR A 115 -0.45 -6.99 -13.49
CA TYR A 115 0.72 -6.63 -14.29
C TYR A 115 0.90 -7.61 -15.43
N SER A 116 0.61 -8.89 -15.20
CA SER A 116 0.60 -9.91 -16.25
C SER A 116 -0.47 -9.64 -17.32
N ILE A 117 -1.68 -9.20 -16.96
CA ILE A 117 -2.71 -8.80 -17.93
C ILE A 117 -2.21 -7.63 -18.79
N ARG A 118 -1.68 -6.58 -18.14
CA ARG A 118 -1.30 -5.32 -18.81
C ARG A 118 -0.04 -5.44 -19.66
N PHE A 119 0.98 -6.15 -19.18
CA PHE A 119 2.32 -6.15 -19.76
C PHE A 119 2.71 -7.47 -20.41
N LEU A 120 1.99 -8.58 -20.15
CA LEU A 120 2.31 -9.88 -20.75
C LEU A 120 1.21 -10.29 -21.71
N ASP A 121 0.09 -10.80 -21.21
CA ASP A 121 -1.03 -11.31 -22.01
C ASP A 121 -2.26 -11.44 -21.11
N PRO A 122 -3.47 -11.05 -21.55
CA PRO A 122 -4.69 -11.22 -20.75
C PRO A 122 -4.95 -12.66 -20.30
N ALA A 123 -4.70 -13.66 -21.16
CA ALA A 123 -4.86 -15.07 -20.83
C ALA A 123 -3.81 -15.55 -19.83
N TRP A 124 -2.58 -15.04 -19.93
CA TRP A 124 -1.53 -15.33 -18.95
C TRP A 124 -1.86 -14.70 -17.60
N GLY A 125 -2.37 -13.47 -17.60
CA GLY A 125 -2.87 -12.81 -16.41
C GLY A 125 -4.03 -13.53 -15.73
N PHE A 126 -4.98 -14.07 -16.50
CA PHE A 126 -6.04 -14.94 -15.99
C PHE A 126 -5.46 -16.20 -15.34
N ALA A 127 -4.53 -16.89 -16.01
CA ALA A 127 -3.88 -18.09 -15.49
C ALA A 127 -3.11 -17.81 -14.19
N MET A 128 -2.37 -16.70 -14.13
CA MET A 128 -1.61 -16.30 -12.93
C MET A 128 -2.52 -15.93 -11.76
N GLY A 129 -3.65 -15.27 -12.03
CA GLY A 129 -4.63 -14.94 -11.01
C GLY A 129 -5.22 -16.19 -10.35
N TRP A 130 -5.70 -17.13 -11.17
CA TRP A 130 -6.24 -18.39 -10.65
C TRP A 130 -5.16 -19.28 -10.03
N ASN A 131 -3.96 -19.35 -10.61
CA ASN A 131 -2.80 -20.03 -10.02
C ASN A 131 -2.51 -19.56 -8.60
N TYR A 132 -2.46 -18.24 -8.39
CA TYR A 132 -2.22 -17.69 -7.06
C TYR A 132 -3.40 -17.88 -6.11
N ALA A 133 -4.64 -17.72 -6.59
CA ALA A 133 -5.83 -17.97 -5.79
C ALA A 133 -5.89 -19.42 -5.27
N MET A 134 -5.69 -20.40 -6.16
CA MET A 134 -5.65 -21.81 -5.82
C MET A 134 -4.50 -22.14 -4.88
N ASN A 135 -3.31 -21.57 -5.10
CA ASN A 135 -2.17 -21.73 -4.20
C ASN A 135 -2.60 -21.43 -2.75
N TRP A 136 -3.19 -20.27 -2.48
CA TRP A 136 -3.63 -19.92 -1.12
C TRP A 136 -4.80 -20.76 -0.61
N LEU A 137 -5.75 -21.14 -1.48
CA LEU A 137 -6.85 -22.03 -1.10
C LEU A 137 -6.35 -23.42 -0.69
N ILE A 138 -5.26 -23.90 -1.30
CA ILE A 138 -4.68 -25.21 -1.05
C ILE A 138 -3.71 -25.19 0.14
N VAL A 139 -2.99 -24.08 0.36
CA VAL A 139 -2.12 -23.93 1.54
C VAL A 139 -2.93 -23.82 2.84
N LEU A 140 -4.15 -23.28 2.80
CA LEU A 140 -5.03 -23.20 3.98
C LEU A 140 -5.25 -24.56 4.68
N PRO A 141 -5.78 -25.62 4.00
CA PRO A 141 -5.93 -26.92 4.64
C PRO A 141 -4.58 -27.55 5.02
N PHE A 142 -3.49 -27.18 4.34
CA PHE A 142 -2.15 -27.63 4.69
C PHE A 142 -1.71 -27.14 6.07
N GLU A 143 -1.87 -25.84 6.32
CA GLU A 143 -1.52 -25.23 7.59
C GLU A 143 -2.46 -25.72 8.71
N LEU A 144 -3.77 -25.86 8.45
CA LEU A 144 -4.72 -26.38 9.45
C LEU A 144 -4.38 -27.81 9.89
N THR A 145 -4.00 -28.67 8.95
CA THR A 145 -3.55 -30.05 9.24
C THR A 145 -2.25 -30.03 10.04
N THR A 146 -1.28 -29.24 9.61
CA THR A 146 0.02 -29.09 10.30
C THR A 146 -0.19 -28.66 11.75
N ALA A 147 -1.08 -27.71 12.00
CA ALA A 147 -1.43 -27.27 13.35
C ALA A 147 -2.12 -28.38 14.16
N GLY A 148 -3.01 -29.16 13.55
CA GLY A 148 -3.64 -30.32 14.17
C GLY A 148 -2.64 -31.40 14.59
N ILE A 149 -1.74 -31.78 13.68
CA ILE A 149 -0.68 -32.77 13.94
C ILE A 149 0.30 -32.27 15.00
N ALA A 150 0.54 -30.96 15.07
CA ALA A 150 1.43 -30.36 16.06
C ALA A 150 1.02 -30.66 17.51
N ILE A 151 -0.26 -30.91 17.75
CA ILE A 151 -0.79 -31.29 19.07
C ILE A 151 -0.30 -32.67 19.53
N ALA A 152 0.08 -33.55 18.60
CA ALA A 152 0.68 -34.84 18.91
C ALA A 152 1.92 -34.68 19.79
N PHE A 153 2.66 -33.57 19.68
CA PHE A 153 3.83 -33.32 20.53
C PHE A 153 3.52 -33.45 22.03
N TRP A 154 2.36 -32.97 22.48
CA TRP A 154 1.98 -33.01 23.91
C TRP A 154 1.08 -34.19 24.27
N THR A 155 0.40 -34.77 23.29
CA THR A 155 -0.74 -35.67 23.53
C THR A 155 -0.53 -37.08 23.04
N ASP A 156 0.64 -37.38 22.43
CA ASP A 156 1.01 -38.69 21.91
C ASP A 156 2.10 -39.35 22.77
N PRO A 157 1.70 -40.02 23.86
CA PRO A 157 2.64 -40.71 24.77
C PRO A 157 3.34 -41.91 24.12
N ASN A 158 2.84 -42.41 22.97
CA ASN A 158 3.34 -43.61 22.30
C ASN A 158 4.25 -43.32 21.09
N ASP A 159 4.56 -42.04 20.81
CA ASP A 159 5.41 -41.60 19.67
C ASP A 159 4.93 -42.13 18.30
N THR A 160 3.61 -42.22 18.14
CA THR A 160 2.96 -42.62 16.88
C THR A 160 2.95 -41.51 15.82
N GLY A 161 3.23 -40.26 16.23
CA GLY A 161 3.11 -39.08 15.40
C GLY A 161 1.68 -38.56 15.26
N THR A 162 0.73 -39.12 16.02
CA THR A 162 -0.70 -38.76 15.96
C THR A 162 -1.22 -38.35 17.33
N PRO A 163 -2.04 -37.28 17.43
CA PRO A 163 -2.58 -36.84 18.72
C PRO A 163 -3.53 -37.89 19.32
N SER A 164 -3.61 -37.96 20.65
CA SER A 164 -4.51 -38.92 21.33
C SER A 164 -5.99 -38.70 21.04
N VAL A 165 -6.37 -37.47 20.70
CA VAL A 165 -7.67 -37.14 20.13
C VAL A 165 -7.52 -37.03 18.62
N ASN A 166 -8.48 -37.55 17.87
CA ASN A 166 -8.53 -37.50 16.41
C ASN A 166 -8.16 -36.10 15.86
N VAL A 167 -7.27 -36.04 14.87
CA VAL A 167 -6.70 -34.79 14.35
C VAL A 167 -7.77 -33.87 13.74
N GLY A 168 -8.84 -34.44 13.17
CA GLY A 168 -10.02 -33.72 12.73
C GLY A 168 -10.65 -32.81 13.79
N VAL A 169 -10.65 -33.18 15.06
CA VAL A 169 -11.18 -32.33 16.15
C VAL A 169 -10.35 -31.04 16.27
N TRP A 170 -9.02 -31.17 16.21
CA TRP A 170 -8.11 -30.02 16.26
C TRP A 170 -8.20 -29.15 15.01
N ILE A 171 -8.32 -29.77 13.84
CA ILE A 171 -8.59 -29.07 12.57
C ILE A 171 -9.86 -28.21 12.69
N ALA A 172 -10.94 -28.76 13.24
CA ALA A 172 -12.20 -28.03 13.46
C ALA A 172 -11.99 -26.81 14.39
N ILE A 173 -11.29 -26.99 15.51
CA ILE A 173 -10.99 -25.91 16.46
C ILE A 173 -10.19 -24.79 15.79
N PHE A 174 -9.13 -25.13 15.06
CA PHE A 174 -8.31 -24.13 14.38
C PHE A 174 -9.05 -23.42 13.25
N LEU A 175 -9.91 -24.13 12.51
CA LEU A 175 -10.77 -23.52 11.49
C LEU A 175 -11.76 -22.52 12.11
N VAL A 176 -12.33 -22.83 13.28
CA VAL A 176 -13.18 -21.89 14.04
C VAL A 176 -12.38 -20.66 14.46
N ILE A 177 -11.15 -20.83 14.95
CA ILE A 177 -10.27 -19.71 15.32
C ILE A 177 -10.00 -18.81 14.10
N VAL A 178 -9.60 -19.38 12.96
CA VAL A 178 -9.38 -18.63 11.71
C VAL A 178 -10.64 -17.92 11.26
N THR A 179 -11.80 -18.56 11.38
CA THR A 179 -13.10 -17.96 11.06
C THR A 179 -13.39 -16.75 11.93
N ILE A 180 -13.22 -16.86 13.26
CA ILE A 180 -13.44 -15.75 14.21
C ILE A 180 -12.53 -14.56 13.88
N ILE A 181 -11.24 -14.80 13.59
CA ILE A 181 -10.31 -13.74 13.23
C ILE A 181 -10.79 -13.00 11.97
N ASN A 182 -11.22 -13.74 10.95
CA ASN A 182 -11.65 -13.16 9.67
C ASN A 182 -13.02 -12.44 9.77
N ILE A 183 -13.86 -12.77 10.75
CA ILE A 183 -15.09 -12.01 11.04
C ILE A 183 -14.75 -10.57 11.45
N PHE A 184 -13.64 -10.29 12.15
CA PHE A 184 -13.26 -8.92 12.49
C PHE A 184 -12.63 -8.13 11.31
N GLY A 185 -12.57 -8.73 10.13
CA GLY A 185 -12.07 -8.11 8.90
C GLY A 185 -10.58 -7.76 8.97
N VAL A 186 -10.18 -6.79 8.14
CA VAL A 186 -8.78 -6.41 7.92
C VAL A 186 -8.08 -5.93 9.19
N LYS A 187 -8.81 -5.26 10.09
CA LYS A 187 -8.29 -4.78 11.37
C LYS A 187 -7.92 -5.95 12.29
N GLY A 188 -8.83 -6.91 12.44
CA GLY A 188 -8.58 -8.12 13.24
C GLY A 188 -7.41 -8.94 12.70
N TYR A 189 -7.39 -9.14 11.37
CA TYR A 189 -6.25 -9.76 10.68
C TYR A 189 -4.92 -9.06 10.99
N GLY A 190 -4.87 -7.73 10.83
CA GLY A 190 -3.65 -6.94 11.01
C GLY A 190 -3.10 -6.96 12.43
N GLU A 191 -3.95 -6.95 13.46
CA GLU A 191 -3.50 -7.03 14.88
C GLU A 191 -3.00 -8.43 15.23
N VAL A 192 -3.68 -9.48 14.79
CA VAL A 192 -3.26 -10.87 15.05
C VAL A 192 -1.92 -11.15 14.38
N GLU A 193 -1.76 -10.76 13.12
CA GLU A 193 -0.48 -10.90 12.40
C GLU A 193 0.63 -10.06 13.01
N PHE A 194 0.32 -8.89 13.58
CA PHE A 194 1.31 -8.08 14.28
C PHE A 194 1.88 -8.83 15.50
N VAL A 195 1.00 -9.38 16.35
CA VAL A 195 1.41 -10.10 17.57
C VAL A 195 2.11 -11.42 17.24
N LEU A 196 1.52 -12.24 16.36
CA LEU A 196 2.11 -13.52 15.97
C LEU A 196 3.41 -13.32 15.17
N GLY A 197 3.50 -12.27 14.35
CA GLY A 197 4.74 -11.89 13.68
C GLY A 197 5.86 -11.57 14.67
N LEU A 198 5.58 -10.80 15.73
CA LEU A 198 6.58 -10.46 16.75
C LEU A 198 7.08 -11.71 17.49
N LEU A 199 6.16 -12.62 17.85
CA LEU A 199 6.50 -13.90 18.47
C LEU A 199 7.49 -14.71 17.61
N LYS A 200 7.24 -14.81 16.30
CA LYS A 200 8.11 -15.55 15.36
C LYS A 200 9.51 -14.94 15.27
N VAL A 201 9.60 -13.61 15.20
CA VAL A 201 10.88 -12.89 15.11
C VAL A 201 11.73 -13.16 16.35
N VAL A 202 11.14 -13.01 17.55
CA VAL A 202 11.83 -13.27 18.82
C VAL A 202 12.27 -14.72 18.90
N ALA A 203 11.43 -15.67 18.49
CA ALA A 203 11.75 -17.09 18.50
C ALA A 203 12.96 -17.44 17.64
N ILE A 204 13.05 -16.90 16.42
CA ILE A 204 14.18 -17.19 15.53
C ILE A 204 15.47 -16.54 16.03
N ILE A 205 15.42 -15.32 16.55
CA ILE A 205 16.59 -14.67 17.16
C ILE A 205 17.08 -15.50 18.36
N GLY A 206 16.17 -15.93 19.24
CA GLY A 206 16.49 -16.82 20.35
C GLY A 206 17.10 -18.14 19.89
N PHE A 207 16.55 -18.75 18.84
CA PHE A 207 17.10 -19.97 18.22
C PHE A 207 18.52 -19.76 17.69
N ILE A 208 18.80 -18.65 16.99
CA ILE A 208 20.14 -18.37 16.45
C ILE A 208 21.17 -18.27 17.58
N ILE A 209 20.86 -17.50 18.63
CA ILE A 209 21.75 -17.32 19.79
C ILE A 209 22.01 -18.67 20.46
N LEU A 210 20.96 -19.43 20.75
CA LEU A 210 21.09 -20.72 21.40
C LEU A 210 21.77 -21.77 20.51
N GLY A 211 21.50 -21.75 19.20
CA GLY A 211 22.15 -22.65 18.26
C GLY A 211 23.65 -22.41 18.16
N ILE A 212 24.11 -21.16 18.27
CA ILE A 212 25.54 -20.85 18.40
C ILE A 212 26.12 -21.43 19.71
N ILE A 213 25.37 -21.32 20.82
CA ILE A 213 25.78 -21.89 22.12
C ILE A 213 25.88 -23.42 22.03
N ILE A 214 24.90 -24.09 21.40
CA ILE A 214 24.89 -25.53 21.15
C ILE A 214 26.09 -25.92 20.30
N ASP A 215 26.33 -25.24 19.18
CA ASP A 215 27.44 -25.51 18.27
C ASP A 215 28.81 -25.40 18.97
N CYS A 216 28.95 -24.38 19.83
CA CYS A 216 30.15 -24.16 20.64
C CYS A 216 30.30 -25.13 21.83
N GLY A 217 29.34 -26.02 22.08
CA GLY A 217 29.36 -26.97 23.21
C GLY A 217 29.07 -26.33 24.57
N GLY A 218 28.39 -25.18 24.60
CA GLY A 218 28.09 -24.43 25.82
C GLY A 218 26.89 -24.93 26.63
N VAL A 219 26.16 -25.94 26.14
CA VAL A 219 25.01 -26.54 26.84
C VAL A 219 25.48 -27.71 27.71
N PRO A 220 25.38 -27.64 29.06
CA PRO A 220 25.93 -28.68 29.94
C PRO A 220 25.28 -30.06 29.78
N THR A 221 24.03 -30.11 29.32
CA THR A 221 23.27 -31.35 29.08
C THR A 221 23.54 -31.97 27.72
N ASP A 222 24.28 -31.29 26.84
CA ASP A 222 24.54 -31.76 25.48
C ASP A 222 25.76 -32.69 25.46
N THR A 223 25.51 -33.98 25.29
CA THR A 223 26.56 -35.01 25.23
C THR A 223 27.38 -34.98 23.93
N ARG A 224 26.97 -34.17 22.93
CA ARG A 224 27.68 -34.05 21.65
C ARG A 224 28.93 -33.16 21.76
N GLY A 225 29.02 -32.33 22.79
CA GLY A 225 30.14 -31.41 23.02
C GLY A 225 30.26 -30.34 21.93
N TYR A 226 31.49 -29.87 21.68
CA TYR A 226 31.76 -28.94 20.56
C TYR A 226 31.49 -29.62 19.21
N ILE A 227 30.58 -29.05 18.41
CA ILE A 227 30.16 -29.60 17.12
C ILE A 227 30.96 -28.96 15.98
N GLY A 228 30.94 -27.63 15.88
CA GLY A 228 31.53 -26.88 14.77
C GLY A 228 30.98 -27.34 13.42
N ALA A 229 31.84 -27.48 12.41
CA ALA A 229 31.43 -27.93 11.08
C ALA A 229 31.29 -29.47 10.94
N LYS A 230 31.18 -30.23 12.03
CA LYS A 230 31.19 -31.71 12.01
C LYS A 230 30.17 -32.28 11.02
N TYR A 231 28.92 -31.83 11.05
CA TYR A 231 27.85 -32.37 10.20
C TYR A 231 27.97 -31.97 8.71
N TRP A 232 28.77 -30.95 8.40
CA TRP A 232 29.13 -30.60 7.02
C TRP A 232 30.18 -31.55 6.44
N HIS A 233 30.93 -32.25 7.30
CA HIS A 233 31.90 -33.27 6.89
C HIS A 233 31.34 -34.70 6.99
N GLN A 234 30.56 -35.01 8.03
CA GLN A 234 29.94 -36.32 8.25
C GLN A 234 28.52 -36.15 8.82
N PRO A 235 27.46 -36.57 8.13
CA PRO A 235 27.43 -37.45 6.94
C PRO A 235 27.83 -36.76 5.62
N GLY A 236 27.96 -35.44 5.60
CA GLY A 236 28.47 -34.68 4.47
C GLY A 236 27.58 -33.50 4.05
N ALA A 237 28.21 -32.52 3.41
CA ALA A 237 27.59 -31.24 3.03
C ALA A 237 26.48 -31.36 1.98
N PHE A 238 26.64 -32.27 1.00
CA PHE A 238 25.72 -32.48 -0.12
C PHE A 238 25.20 -33.91 -0.11
N ARG A 239 23.99 -34.10 0.39
CA ARG A 239 23.29 -35.39 0.40
C ARG A 239 22.59 -35.60 -0.95
N ASN A 240 22.60 -36.83 -1.46
CA ASN A 240 22.04 -37.17 -2.79
C ASN A 240 22.62 -36.36 -3.98
N GLY A 241 23.80 -35.75 -3.82
CA GLY A 241 24.51 -35.02 -4.87
C GLY A 241 23.67 -33.90 -5.52
N PHE A 242 23.84 -33.71 -6.83
CA PHE A 242 23.13 -32.66 -7.57
C PHE A 242 21.60 -32.83 -7.55
N LYS A 243 21.10 -34.06 -7.48
CA LYS A 243 19.65 -34.30 -7.39
C LYS A 243 19.10 -33.85 -6.03
N GLY A 244 19.84 -34.08 -4.95
CA GLY A 244 19.52 -33.54 -3.62
C GLY A 244 19.47 -32.02 -3.63
N PHE A 245 20.46 -31.37 -4.22
CA PHE A 245 20.47 -29.91 -4.46
C PHE A 245 19.22 -29.44 -5.21
N CYS A 246 18.89 -30.03 -6.37
CA CYS A 246 17.68 -29.65 -7.11
C CYS A 246 16.37 -29.84 -6.32
N SER A 247 16.30 -30.84 -5.44
CA SER A 247 15.09 -31.13 -4.65
C SER A 247 14.75 -30.07 -3.59
N VAL A 248 15.72 -29.25 -3.18
CA VAL A 248 15.52 -28.25 -2.13
C VAL A 248 14.82 -27.00 -2.66
N PHE A 249 14.91 -26.69 -3.97
CA PHE A 249 14.34 -25.47 -4.54
C PHE A 249 12.83 -25.32 -4.29
N VAL A 250 12.05 -26.40 -4.41
CA VAL A 250 10.59 -26.34 -4.19
C VAL A 250 10.25 -26.08 -2.73
N THR A 251 11.00 -26.68 -1.80
CA THR A 251 10.83 -26.45 -0.36
C THR A 251 11.21 -25.02 0.01
N ALA A 252 12.31 -24.50 -0.54
CA ALA A 252 12.72 -23.11 -0.36
C ALA A 252 11.65 -22.15 -0.93
N SER A 253 11.14 -22.43 -2.13
CA SER A 253 10.06 -21.66 -2.76
C SER A 253 8.79 -21.65 -1.91
N PHE A 254 8.39 -22.80 -1.36
CA PHE A 254 7.25 -22.88 -0.45
C PHE A 254 7.50 -22.09 0.84
N ALA A 255 8.69 -22.19 1.43
CA ALA A 255 9.06 -21.49 2.65
C ALA A 255 9.13 -19.96 2.49
N PHE A 256 9.43 -19.48 1.28
CA PHE A 256 9.45 -18.06 0.93
C PHE A 256 8.12 -17.53 0.37
N GLY A 257 7.18 -18.42 0.04
CA GLY A 257 5.85 -18.08 -0.44
C GLY A 257 5.13 -17.12 0.51
N GLY A 258 4.39 -16.16 -0.04
CA GLY A 258 3.71 -15.12 0.74
C GLY A 258 4.56 -13.91 1.10
N THR A 259 5.79 -13.81 0.60
CA THR A 259 6.55 -12.56 0.68
C THR A 259 5.93 -11.49 -0.23
N GLU A 260 5.40 -11.92 -1.37
CA GLU A 260 4.66 -11.10 -2.33
C GLU A 260 3.30 -10.60 -1.79
N LEU A 261 2.82 -11.10 -0.65
CA LEU A 261 1.59 -10.59 0.00
C LEU A 261 1.70 -9.12 0.38
N VAL A 262 2.92 -8.61 0.58
CA VAL A 262 3.17 -7.17 0.76
C VAL A 262 2.63 -6.36 -0.42
N GLY A 263 2.70 -6.91 -1.63
CA GLY A 263 2.11 -6.32 -2.84
C GLY A 263 0.59 -6.25 -2.72
N LEU A 264 -0.07 -7.34 -2.32
CA LEU A 264 -1.53 -7.39 -2.20
C LEU A 264 -2.05 -6.51 -1.05
N ALA A 265 -1.36 -6.51 0.09
CA ALA A 265 -1.68 -5.68 1.26
C ALA A 265 -1.45 -4.18 1.00
N ALA A 266 -0.65 -3.82 -0.01
CA ALA A 266 -0.43 -2.43 -0.38
C ALA A 266 -1.72 -1.72 -0.83
N ALA A 267 -2.70 -2.45 -1.39
CA ALA A 267 -4.00 -1.89 -1.81
C ALA A 267 -4.81 -1.30 -0.64
N GLU A 268 -4.59 -1.81 0.56
CA GLU A 268 -5.33 -1.46 1.77
C GLU A 268 -4.50 -0.59 2.74
N CYS A 269 -3.32 -0.12 2.30
CA CYS A 269 -2.43 0.74 3.07
C CYS A 269 -2.82 2.23 2.95
N ALA A 270 -2.68 2.98 4.04
CA ALA A 270 -2.99 4.42 4.08
C ALA A 270 -1.99 5.28 3.25
N ASN A 271 -0.70 4.91 3.21
CA ASN A 271 0.33 5.65 2.46
C ASN A 271 1.25 4.70 1.67
N PRO A 272 0.78 4.15 0.54
CA PRO A 272 1.52 3.19 -0.28
C PRO A 272 2.82 3.75 -0.89
N ARG A 273 2.90 5.06 -1.19
CA ARG A 273 4.10 5.73 -1.75
C ARG A 273 5.33 5.51 -0.86
N LYS A 274 5.19 5.74 0.45
CA LYS A 274 6.30 5.59 1.41
C LYS A 274 6.42 4.16 1.96
N THR A 275 5.30 3.45 2.06
CA THR A 275 5.26 2.14 2.73
C THR A 275 5.75 0.98 1.86
N ILE A 276 5.44 0.97 0.56
CA ILE A 276 5.83 -0.12 -0.35
C ILE A 276 7.35 -0.23 -0.52
N PRO A 277 8.11 0.87 -0.77
CA PRO A 277 9.58 0.80 -0.89
C PRO A 277 10.23 0.32 0.41
N LYS A 278 9.75 0.81 1.55
CA LYS A 278 10.24 0.41 2.87
C LYS A 278 10.02 -1.09 3.12
N ALA A 279 8.82 -1.59 2.88
CA ALA A 279 8.50 -3.00 3.06
C ALA A 279 9.31 -3.90 2.12
N THR A 280 9.50 -3.48 0.86
CA THR A 280 10.31 -4.19 -0.14
C THR A 280 11.78 -4.35 0.30
N LYS A 281 12.37 -3.35 0.95
CA LYS A 281 13.76 -3.41 1.43
C LYS A 281 13.90 -4.23 2.71
N GLN A 282 12.89 -4.23 3.57
CA GLN A 282 12.88 -5.07 4.78
C GLN A 282 12.89 -6.57 4.48
N VAL A 283 12.40 -6.98 3.29
CA VAL A 283 12.47 -8.38 2.83
C VAL A 283 13.91 -8.90 2.77
N PHE A 284 14.92 -8.06 2.49
CA PHE A 284 16.33 -8.47 2.50
C PHE A 284 16.77 -9.01 3.86
N TRP A 285 16.46 -8.27 4.94
CA TRP A 285 16.81 -8.66 6.30
C TRP A 285 16.04 -9.91 6.72
N ARG A 286 14.78 -10.02 6.28
CA ARG A 286 13.97 -11.20 6.50
C ARG A 286 14.62 -12.46 5.90
N ILE A 287 15.03 -12.40 4.63
CA ILE A 287 15.70 -13.52 3.93
C ILE A 287 17.02 -13.88 4.62
N SER A 288 17.84 -12.87 4.91
CA SER A 288 19.18 -13.09 5.46
C SER A 288 19.15 -13.63 6.89
N LEU A 289 18.35 -13.03 7.77
CA LEU A 289 18.34 -13.37 9.19
C LEU A 289 17.46 -14.60 9.50
N PHE A 290 16.23 -14.66 8.99
CA PHE A 290 15.29 -15.72 9.38
C PHE A 290 15.47 -17.02 8.61
N TYR A 291 16.05 -16.99 7.42
CA TYR A 291 16.25 -18.18 6.60
C TYR A 291 17.74 -18.54 6.52
N VAL A 292 18.59 -17.67 5.98
CA VAL A 292 19.99 -18.05 5.72
C VAL A 292 20.75 -18.33 7.02
N ILE A 293 20.75 -17.40 7.98
CA ILE A 293 21.48 -17.58 9.24
C ILE A 293 20.87 -18.72 10.06
N SER A 294 19.55 -18.74 10.22
CA SER A 294 18.89 -19.78 11.03
C SER A 294 19.14 -21.19 10.46
N LEU A 295 19.03 -21.38 9.14
CA LEU A 295 19.25 -22.67 8.48
C LEU A 295 20.73 -23.05 8.41
N PHE A 296 21.63 -22.07 8.35
CA PHE A 296 23.06 -22.31 8.48
C PHE A 296 23.39 -22.88 9.87
N ILE A 297 22.91 -22.23 10.93
CA ILE A 297 23.07 -22.73 12.30
C ILE A 297 22.41 -24.10 12.46
N LEU A 298 21.20 -24.28 11.92
CA LEU A 298 20.50 -25.56 11.92
C LEU A 298 21.35 -26.67 11.26
N GLY A 299 21.94 -26.39 10.10
CA GLY A 299 22.82 -27.33 9.39
C GLY A 299 24.14 -27.62 10.10
N LEU A 300 24.57 -26.79 11.05
CA LEU A 300 25.72 -27.07 11.92
C LEU A 300 25.35 -27.99 13.08
N ILE A 301 24.16 -27.82 13.67
CA ILE A 301 23.79 -28.49 14.93
C ILE A 301 22.90 -29.73 14.76
N VAL A 302 22.37 -29.98 13.56
CA VAL A 302 21.52 -31.14 13.24
C VAL A 302 22.16 -32.02 12.15
N PRO A 303 22.39 -33.32 12.41
CA PRO A 303 22.89 -34.25 11.39
C PRO A 303 21.83 -34.52 10.31
N SER A 304 22.19 -34.40 9.03
CA SER A 304 21.26 -34.58 7.90
C SER A 304 20.79 -36.02 7.68
N ASP A 305 21.46 -37.00 8.27
CA ASP A 305 21.13 -38.42 8.24
C ASP A 305 20.28 -38.87 9.44
N ASN A 306 19.81 -37.95 10.29
CA ASN A 306 18.93 -38.31 11.39
C ASN A 306 17.56 -38.80 10.88
N ASP A 307 17.16 -40.00 11.27
CA ASP A 307 15.91 -40.64 10.83
C ASP A 307 14.66 -39.81 11.16
N SER A 308 14.70 -39.01 12.23
CA SER A 308 13.60 -38.12 12.63
C SER A 308 13.30 -37.07 11.56
N LEU A 309 14.29 -36.62 10.79
CA LEU A 309 14.08 -35.62 9.73
C LEU A 309 13.19 -36.13 8.60
N SER A 310 13.22 -37.43 8.32
CA SER A 310 12.35 -38.06 7.32
C SER A 310 10.88 -38.08 7.76
N LYS A 311 10.65 -38.14 9.09
CA LYS A 311 9.34 -38.09 9.72
C LYS A 311 8.75 -36.68 9.81
N ALA A 312 9.52 -35.64 9.52
CA ALA A 312 9.04 -34.27 9.40
C ALA A 312 8.17 -34.02 8.15
N SER A 313 8.09 -35.00 7.25
CA SER A 313 7.21 -34.95 6.08
C SER A 313 5.72 -34.87 6.48
N GLY A 314 4.89 -34.30 5.60
CA GLY A 314 3.43 -34.21 5.82
C GLY A 314 2.97 -33.22 6.90
N GLY A 315 3.82 -32.29 7.36
CA GLY A 315 3.43 -31.26 8.32
C GLY A 315 3.62 -31.63 9.79
N ASN A 316 4.37 -32.69 10.10
CA ASN A 316 4.58 -33.10 11.49
C ASN A 316 5.61 -32.21 12.21
N THR A 317 5.12 -31.21 12.97
CA THR A 317 5.97 -30.23 13.67
C THR A 317 6.80 -30.85 14.80
N ARG A 318 6.41 -32.00 15.34
CA ARG A 318 7.16 -32.73 16.39
C ARG A 318 8.57 -33.07 15.91
N TYR A 319 8.70 -33.38 14.62
CA TYR A 319 9.97 -33.70 13.98
C TYR A 319 10.60 -32.48 13.28
N SER A 320 10.11 -31.27 13.57
CA SER A 320 10.76 -30.04 13.12
C SER A 320 12.25 -30.09 13.49
N PRO A 321 13.17 -29.81 12.56
CA PRO A 321 14.59 -29.81 12.85
C PRO A 321 14.98 -28.79 13.93
N PHE A 322 14.19 -27.72 14.10
CA PHE A 322 14.39 -26.74 15.18
C PHE A 322 14.09 -27.36 16.54
N VAL A 323 12.96 -28.06 16.69
CA VAL A 323 12.59 -28.79 17.92
C VAL A 323 13.59 -29.92 18.19
N LEU A 324 13.94 -30.66 17.14
CA LEU A 324 14.92 -31.75 17.19
C LEU A 324 16.29 -31.28 17.69
N SER A 325 16.76 -30.09 17.29
CA SER A 325 18.04 -29.57 17.76
C SER A 325 18.12 -29.41 19.29
N PHE A 326 17.00 -29.03 19.93
CA PHE A 326 16.91 -28.88 21.39
C PHE A 326 16.82 -30.23 22.09
N GLN A 327 16.12 -31.19 21.48
CA GLN A 327 16.06 -32.57 21.96
C GLN A 327 17.44 -33.23 21.91
N LEU A 328 18.17 -33.05 20.81
CA LEU A 328 19.55 -33.54 20.67
C LEU A 328 20.51 -32.87 21.67
N ALA A 329 20.25 -31.61 22.05
CA ALA A 329 21.02 -30.90 23.07
C ALA A 329 20.63 -31.26 24.52
N GLY A 330 19.65 -32.16 24.71
CA GLY A 330 19.16 -32.56 26.03
C GLY A 330 18.38 -31.48 26.79
N ILE A 331 17.91 -30.43 26.11
CA ILE A 331 17.17 -29.33 26.75
C ILE A 331 15.70 -29.74 26.91
N LYS A 332 15.21 -29.77 28.15
CA LYS A 332 13.90 -30.34 28.48
C LYS A 332 12.70 -29.46 28.08
N VAL A 333 12.77 -28.15 28.30
CA VAL A 333 11.60 -27.25 28.22
C VAL A 333 11.44 -26.60 26.83
N LEU A 334 12.56 -26.23 26.20
CA LEU A 334 12.54 -25.52 24.92
C LEU A 334 11.85 -26.26 23.77
N PRO A 335 11.94 -27.60 23.63
CA PRO A 335 11.17 -28.33 22.63
C PRO A 335 9.66 -28.01 22.68
N SER A 336 9.08 -27.95 23.88
CA SER A 336 7.66 -27.64 24.07
C SER A 336 7.34 -26.18 23.72
N ILE A 337 8.16 -25.23 24.18
CA ILE A 337 7.95 -23.80 23.87
C ILE A 337 8.03 -23.57 22.36
N PHE A 338 9.03 -24.14 21.71
CA PHE A 338 9.24 -23.93 20.29
C PHE A 338 8.16 -24.61 19.45
N ASN A 339 7.69 -25.80 19.84
CA ASN A 339 6.56 -26.44 19.17
C ASN A 339 5.27 -25.60 19.28
N ALA A 340 5.02 -24.94 20.43
CA ALA A 340 3.90 -24.00 20.58
C ALA A 340 4.04 -22.78 19.64
N ILE A 341 5.25 -22.24 19.51
CA ILE A 341 5.53 -21.13 18.58
C ILE A 341 5.31 -21.57 17.13
N ILE A 342 5.77 -22.76 16.74
CA ILE A 342 5.53 -23.31 15.40
C ILE A 342 4.03 -23.45 15.15
N THR A 343 3.27 -24.00 16.10
CA THR A 343 1.81 -24.15 15.98
C THR A 343 1.12 -22.80 15.78
N ALA A 344 1.46 -21.80 16.60
CA ALA A 344 0.95 -20.43 16.44
C ALA A 344 1.36 -19.80 15.10
N SER A 345 2.57 -20.12 14.62
CA SER A 345 3.09 -19.63 13.35
C SER A 345 2.35 -20.19 12.14
N VAL A 346 1.98 -21.47 12.20
CA VAL A 346 1.20 -22.19 11.19
C VAL A 346 -0.23 -21.64 11.12
N ILE A 347 -0.86 -21.39 12.27
CA ILE A 347 -2.20 -20.75 12.34
C ILE A 347 -2.17 -19.33 11.74
N SER A 348 -1.09 -18.58 11.96
CA SER A 348 -0.89 -17.27 11.34
C SER A 348 -0.79 -17.36 9.80
N VAL A 349 -0.11 -18.38 9.26
CA VAL A 349 -0.10 -18.60 7.80
C VAL A 349 -1.49 -19.00 7.30
N ALA A 350 -2.25 -19.84 8.02
CA ALA A 350 -3.64 -20.17 7.66
C ALA A 350 -4.55 -18.92 7.58
N ASN A 351 -4.38 -17.98 8.52
CA ASN A 351 -5.05 -16.69 8.48
C ASN A 351 -4.64 -15.85 7.24
N SER A 352 -3.34 -15.81 6.92
CA SER A 352 -2.81 -15.17 5.71
C SER A 352 -3.34 -15.80 4.42
N CYS A 353 -3.51 -17.13 4.38
CA CYS A 353 -4.13 -17.84 3.25
C CYS A 353 -5.55 -17.35 2.98
N THR A 354 -6.33 -17.20 4.05
CA THR A 354 -7.71 -16.71 3.97
C THR A 354 -7.74 -15.26 3.49
N PHE A 355 -6.86 -14.40 4.02
CA PHE A 355 -6.73 -13.02 3.57
C PHE A 355 -6.36 -12.92 2.07
N ALA A 356 -5.37 -13.69 1.63
CA ALA A 356 -4.80 -13.66 0.29
C ALA A 356 -5.74 -14.22 -0.78
N SER A 357 -6.31 -15.40 -0.54
CA SER A 357 -7.24 -16.06 -1.46
C SER A 357 -8.49 -15.21 -1.68
N THR A 358 -9.07 -14.66 -0.61
CA THR A 358 -10.32 -13.89 -0.70
C THR A 358 -10.18 -12.64 -1.54
N ARG A 359 -9.09 -11.89 -1.36
CA ARG A 359 -8.80 -10.68 -2.14
C ARG A 359 -8.44 -10.97 -3.58
N THR A 360 -7.68 -12.03 -3.82
CA THR A 360 -7.29 -12.43 -5.17
C THR A 360 -8.53 -12.83 -5.98
N ILE A 361 -9.38 -13.69 -5.42
CA ILE A 361 -10.57 -14.19 -6.11
C ILE A 361 -11.63 -13.09 -6.26
N GLN A 362 -11.83 -12.25 -5.23
CA GLN A 362 -12.75 -11.12 -5.35
C GLN A 362 -12.31 -10.16 -6.46
N ALA A 363 -11.00 -9.85 -6.54
CA ALA A 363 -10.45 -9.00 -7.58
C ALA A 363 -10.50 -9.64 -8.99
N LEU A 364 -10.48 -10.97 -9.10
CA LEU A 364 -10.74 -11.67 -10.37
C LEU A 364 -12.22 -11.56 -10.77
N CYS A 365 -13.12 -11.79 -9.82
CA CYS A 365 -14.57 -11.73 -10.06
C CYS A 365 -15.03 -10.32 -10.44
N ALA A 366 -14.51 -9.29 -9.76
CA ALA A 366 -14.80 -7.89 -10.05
C ALA A 366 -14.36 -7.46 -11.47
N ARG A 367 -13.45 -8.21 -12.09
CA ARG A 367 -12.97 -7.96 -13.46
C ARG A 367 -13.64 -8.82 -14.53
N GLY A 368 -14.70 -9.55 -14.19
CA GLY A 368 -15.34 -10.48 -15.11
C GLY A 368 -14.46 -11.70 -15.46
N MET A 369 -13.37 -11.92 -14.71
CA MET A 369 -12.50 -13.10 -14.82
C MET A 369 -12.95 -14.24 -13.89
N GLY A 370 -14.13 -14.09 -13.30
CA GLY A 370 -14.80 -15.05 -12.44
C GLY A 370 -16.28 -14.71 -12.32
N PRO A 371 -17.06 -15.50 -11.57
CA PRO A 371 -18.49 -15.25 -11.39
C PRO A 371 -18.76 -13.91 -10.69
N SER A 372 -19.71 -13.12 -11.21
CA SER A 372 -20.01 -11.76 -10.72
C SER A 372 -20.42 -11.72 -9.23
N TRP A 373 -21.08 -12.76 -8.73
CA TRP A 373 -21.45 -12.86 -7.32
C TRP A 373 -20.23 -12.89 -6.37
N GLY A 374 -19.06 -13.30 -6.87
CA GLY A 374 -17.81 -13.33 -6.12
C GLY A 374 -17.15 -11.94 -5.95
N ALA A 375 -17.64 -10.93 -6.66
CA ALA A 375 -17.17 -9.55 -6.55
C ALA A 375 -17.71 -8.83 -5.31
N LYS A 376 -18.81 -9.33 -4.72
CA LYS A 376 -19.54 -8.68 -3.61
C LYS A 376 -18.71 -8.55 -2.34
N VAL A 377 -18.84 -7.40 -1.68
CA VAL A 377 -18.16 -7.06 -0.42
C VAL A 377 -19.22 -6.57 0.57
N ASP A 378 -19.00 -6.74 1.87
CA ASP A 378 -19.94 -6.25 2.89
C ASP A 378 -19.60 -4.82 3.38
N SER A 379 -20.46 -4.26 4.24
CA SER A 379 -20.31 -2.90 4.80
C SER A 379 -19.05 -2.67 5.65
N LYS A 380 -18.30 -3.73 6.00
CA LYS A 380 -17.00 -3.64 6.68
C LYS A 380 -15.81 -3.86 5.73
N GLY A 381 -16.07 -3.94 4.42
CA GLY A 381 -15.04 -4.18 3.41
C GLY A 381 -14.59 -5.65 3.31
N ARG A 382 -15.40 -6.63 3.74
CA ARG A 382 -15.04 -8.06 3.70
C ARG A 382 -15.62 -8.75 2.45
N PRO A 383 -14.83 -9.50 1.65
CA PRO A 383 -15.35 -10.33 0.55
C PRO A 383 -16.05 -11.58 1.09
N TYR A 384 -17.22 -11.41 1.72
CA TYR A 384 -17.85 -12.45 2.53
C TYR A 384 -18.20 -13.73 1.75
N VAL A 385 -18.60 -13.61 0.47
CA VAL A 385 -18.96 -14.78 -0.35
C VAL A 385 -17.73 -15.65 -0.60
N ILE A 386 -16.63 -15.02 -1.00
CA ILE A 386 -15.37 -15.71 -1.24
C ILE A 386 -14.75 -16.18 0.08
N LEU A 387 -14.93 -15.44 1.18
CA LEU A 387 -14.51 -15.86 2.51
C LEU A 387 -15.16 -17.19 2.90
N ILE A 388 -16.47 -17.34 2.69
CA ILE A 388 -17.17 -18.61 2.93
C ILE A 388 -16.57 -19.73 2.08
N ILE A 389 -16.32 -19.47 0.79
CA ILE A 389 -15.70 -20.45 -0.11
C ILE A 389 -14.30 -20.83 0.38
N ALA A 390 -13.47 -19.86 0.76
CA ALA A 390 -12.13 -20.12 1.28
C ALA A 390 -12.18 -20.98 2.56
N LEU A 391 -13.10 -20.69 3.48
CA LEU A 391 -13.29 -21.49 4.70
C LEU A 391 -13.79 -22.91 4.40
N LEU A 392 -14.67 -23.08 3.40
CA LEU A 392 -15.10 -24.41 2.92
C LEU A 392 -13.95 -25.21 2.31
N PHE A 393 -13.03 -24.54 1.60
CA PHE A 393 -11.78 -25.17 1.15
C PHE A 393 -10.88 -25.57 2.32
N GLY A 394 -10.92 -24.84 3.44
CA GLY A 394 -10.28 -25.25 4.69
C GLY A 394 -10.76 -26.61 5.21
N CYS A 395 -12.02 -27.00 4.94
CA CYS A 395 -12.53 -28.33 5.27
C CYS A 395 -11.85 -29.47 4.49
N LEU A 396 -11.10 -29.19 3.41
CA LEU A 396 -10.27 -30.21 2.76
C LEU A 396 -9.17 -30.75 3.69
N ALA A 397 -8.85 -30.06 4.80
CA ALA A 397 -7.94 -30.57 5.82
C ALA A 397 -8.42 -31.92 6.42
N PHE A 398 -9.73 -32.17 6.45
CA PHE A 398 -10.31 -33.44 6.91
C PHE A 398 -10.02 -34.63 5.98
N ILE A 399 -9.49 -34.40 4.77
CA ILE A 399 -9.04 -35.50 3.88
C ILE A 399 -7.93 -36.32 4.54
N ASN A 400 -7.17 -35.75 5.49
CA ASN A 400 -6.17 -36.50 6.26
C ASN A 400 -6.74 -37.63 7.10
N GLU A 401 -8.05 -37.67 7.35
CA GLU A 401 -8.73 -38.79 8.01
C GLU A 401 -8.90 -40.01 7.09
N ALA A 402 -8.73 -39.84 5.78
CA ALA A 402 -8.79 -40.95 4.84
C ALA A 402 -7.51 -41.80 4.91
N PRO A 403 -7.58 -43.13 4.66
CA PRO A 403 -6.40 -44.00 4.61
C PRO A 403 -5.31 -43.55 3.60
N SER A 404 -5.72 -42.85 2.54
CA SER A 404 -4.84 -42.25 1.52
C SER A 404 -4.68 -40.73 1.67
N GLY A 405 -5.05 -40.18 2.83
CA GLY A 405 -5.08 -38.74 3.09
C GLY A 405 -3.73 -38.06 2.88
N SER A 406 -2.64 -38.69 3.34
CA SER A 406 -1.27 -38.17 3.17
C SER A 406 -0.85 -38.07 1.70
N THR A 407 -1.28 -39.00 0.85
CA THR A 407 -1.02 -38.95 -0.60
C THR A 407 -1.79 -37.80 -1.25
N VAL A 408 -3.10 -37.71 -1.03
CA VAL A 408 -3.92 -36.62 -1.60
C VAL A 408 -3.41 -35.25 -1.14
N PHE A 409 -2.96 -35.17 0.11
CA PHE A 409 -2.42 -33.95 0.69
C PHE A 409 -1.03 -33.58 0.14
N THR A 410 -0.18 -34.57 -0.19
CA THR A 410 1.10 -34.32 -0.87
C THR A 410 0.89 -33.78 -2.27
N TRP A 411 -0.11 -34.29 -3.00
CA TRP A 411 -0.53 -33.75 -4.30
C TRP A 411 -0.98 -32.29 -4.20
N LEU A 412 -1.75 -31.95 -3.17
CA LEU A 412 -2.18 -30.58 -2.88
C LEU A 412 -0.96 -29.67 -2.60
N LEU A 413 -0.02 -30.10 -1.76
CA LEU A 413 1.17 -29.32 -1.42
C LEU A 413 2.06 -29.03 -2.65
N SER A 414 2.24 -30.01 -3.54
CA SER A 414 3.07 -29.86 -4.73
C SER A 414 2.51 -28.85 -5.74
N ILE A 415 1.19 -28.67 -5.79
CA ILE A 415 0.58 -27.59 -6.57
C ILE A 415 1.09 -26.23 -6.06
N SER A 416 1.17 -26.05 -4.74
CA SER A 416 1.55 -24.77 -4.13
C SER A 416 3.00 -24.35 -4.43
N GLY A 417 3.98 -25.21 -4.16
CA GLY A 417 5.41 -24.83 -4.28
C GLY A 417 5.83 -24.44 -5.70
N LEU A 418 5.24 -25.08 -6.72
CA LEU A 418 5.51 -24.81 -8.12
C LEU A 418 4.77 -23.56 -8.64
N SER A 419 3.58 -23.27 -8.10
CA SER A 419 2.81 -22.06 -8.43
C SER A 419 3.57 -20.77 -8.14
N ASN A 420 4.42 -20.74 -7.10
CA ASN A 420 5.21 -19.56 -6.73
C ASN A 420 6.19 -19.15 -7.83
N PHE A 421 6.86 -20.11 -8.48
CA PHE A 421 7.81 -19.83 -9.56
C PHE A 421 7.14 -19.19 -10.78
N PHE A 422 5.93 -19.64 -11.13
CA PHE A 422 5.15 -19.02 -12.20
C PHE A 422 4.77 -17.57 -11.84
N THR A 423 4.33 -17.35 -10.61
CA THR A 423 3.95 -16.02 -10.11
C THR A 423 5.15 -15.07 -10.11
N TRP A 424 6.26 -15.46 -9.51
CA TRP A 424 7.47 -14.62 -9.41
C TRP A 424 8.14 -14.38 -10.78
N GLY A 425 8.21 -15.41 -11.63
CA GLY A 425 8.67 -15.27 -13.01
C GLY A 425 7.82 -14.27 -13.79
N SER A 426 6.50 -14.31 -13.62
CA SER A 426 5.56 -13.40 -14.28
C SER A 426 5.71 -11.95 -13.81
N ILE A 427 5.99 -11.72 -12.52
CA ILE A 427 6.31 -10.39 -11.99
C ILE A 427 7.57 -9.84 -12.67
N CYS A 428 8.65 -10.63 -12.72
CA CYS A 428 9.89 -10.23 -13.37
C CYS A 428 9.69 -9.94 -14.87
N ALA A 429 8.96 -10.80 -15.57
CA ALA A 429 8.66 -10.60 -16.99
C ALA A 429 7.82 -9.35 -17.24
N ALA A 430 6.77 -9.11 -16.44
CA ALA A 430 5.95 -7.90 -16.53
C ALA A 430 6.77 -6.63 -16.28
N HIS A 431 7.70 -6.66 -15.32
CA HIS A 431 8.59 -5.53 -15.05
C HIS A 431 9.54 -5.22 -16.21
N ILE A 432 10.08 -6.25 -16.88
CA ILE A 432 10.91 -6.06 -18.07
C ILE A 432 10.13 -5.36 -19.18
N VAL A 433 8.90 -5.81 -19.45
CA VAL A 433 8.05 -5.22 -20.50
C VAL A 433 7.63 -3.79 -20.12
N PHE A 434 7.25 -3.57 -18.86
CA PHE A 434 6.95 -2.24 -18.33
C PHE A 434 8.09 -1.25 -18.58
N ARG A 435 9.32 -1.60 -18.21
CA ARG A 435 10.50 -0.73 -18.39
C ARG A 435 10.81 -0.42 -19.85
N ARG A 436 10.55 -1.37 -20.75
CA ARG A 436 10.66 -1.17 -22.20
C ARG A 436 9.58 -0.24 -22.73
N ALA A 437 8.33 -0.44 -22.32
CA ALA A 437 7.22 0.44 -22.68
C ALA A 437 7.45 1.87 -22.14
N TRP A 438 7.96 2.00 -20.92
CA TRP A 438 8.32 3.26 -20.29
C TRP A 438 9.34 4.04 -21.12
N ALA A 439 10.44 3.40 -21.49
CA ALA A 439 11.48 4.01 -22.32
C ALA A 439 10.99 4.33 -23.74
N LEU A 440 10.13 3.50 -24.33
CA LEU A 440 9.54 3.72 -25.66
C LEU A 440 8.70 5.01 -25.70
N ASN A 441 8.05 5.36 -24.59
CA ASN A 441 7.28 6.58 -24.44
C ASN A 441 8.14 7.81 -24.04
N GLY A 442 9.47 7.73 -24.19
CA GLY A 442 10.38 8.83 -23.92
C GLY A 442 10.57 9.18 -22.45
N ARG A 443 10.10 8.33 -21.52
CA ARG A 443 10.17 8.58 -20.08
C ARG A 443 11.47 8.08 -19.46
N THR A 444 11.91 8.81 -18.45
CA THR A 444 13.13 8.51 -17.69
C THR A 444 12.80 7.75 -16.39
N VAL A 445 13.81 7.06 -15.84
CA VAL A 445 13.69 6.32 -14.57
C VAL A 445 13.46 7.27 -13.39
N ASP A 446 13.95 8.51 -13.51
CA ASP A 446 13.86 9.52 -12.46
C ASP A 446 12.43 10.00 -12.17
N GLU A 447 11.52 9.78 -13.13
CA GLU A 447 10.09 10.04 -13.02
C GLU A 447 9.33 8.98 -12.20
N LEU A 448 9.98 7.88 -11.83
CA LEU A 448 9.34 6.82 -11.06
C LEU A 448 9.40 7.13 -9.56
N PRO A 449 8.29 6.97 -8.81
CA PRO A 449 8.27 7.17 -7.37
C PRO A 449 9.18 6.22 -6.61
N PHE A 450 9.43 5.04 -7.16
CA PHE A 450 10.36 4.05 -6.65
C PHE A 450 10.95 3.27 -7.83
N ALA A 451 12.28 3.13 -7.82
CA ALA A 451 13.00 2.31 -8.79
C ALA A 451 13.59 1.08 -8.09
N ALA A 452 13.41 -0.08 -8.70
CA ALA A 452 13.97 -1.34 -8.25
C ALA A 452 15.50 -1.23 -8.18
N MET A 453 16.08 -1.68 -7.07
CA MET A 453 17.50 -1.51 -6.76
C MET A 453 18.45 -2.02 -7.86
N PHE A 454 18.06 -3.08 -8.56
CA PHE A 454 18.84 -3.70 -9.64
C PHE A 454 18.24 -3.49 -11.03
N GLY A 455 17.21 -2.64 -11.14
CA GLY A 455 16.49 -2.36 -12.38
C GLY A 455 16.05 -3.61 -13.15
N THR A 456 16.10 -3.53 -14.48
CA THR A 456 15.73 -4.63 -15.38
C THR A 456 16.72 -5.78 -15.37
N THR A 457 18.00 -5.54 -15.10
CA THR A 457 19.02 -6.59 -14.96
C THR A 457 18.64 -7.55 -13.85
N GLY A 458 18.17 -7.02 -12.71
CA GLY A 458 17.62 -7.81 -11.62
C GLY A 458 16.45 -8.68 -12.07
N SER A 459 15.51 -8.13 -12.85
CA SER A 459 14.38 -8.91 -13.36
C SER A 459 14.77 -9.99 -14.36
N TRP A 460 15.79 -9.76 -15.19
CA TRP A 460 16.32 -10.81 -16.08
C TRP A 460 16.95 -11.96 -15.31
N ILE A 461 17.74 -11.65 -14.27
CA ILE A 461 18.32 -12.67 -13.39
C ILE A 461 17.20 -13.41 -12.65
N GLY A 462 16.24 -12.70 -12.07
CA GLY A 462 15.09 -13.29 -11.36
C GLY A 462 14.26 -14.20 -12.27
N LEU A 463 13.94 -13.76 -13.49
CA LEU A 463 13.23 -14.57 -14.48
C LEU A 463 14.05 -15.81 -14.89
N GLY A 464 15.35 -15.66 -15.12
CA GLY A 464 16.25 -16.77 -15.44
C GLY A 464 16.32 -17.80 -14.32
N LEU A 465 16.42 -17.37 -13.06
CA LEU A 465 16.41 -18.26 -11.89
C LEU A 465 15.08 -19.00 -11.75
N ASN A 466 13.93 -18.34 -11.97
CA ASN A 466 12.64 -19.01 -11.97
C ASN A 466 12.57 -20.12 -13.03
N ILE A 467 13.03 -19.85 -14.26
CA ILE A 467 13.09 -20.85 -15.34
C ILE A 467 14.02 -22.01 -14.98
N LEU A 468 15.20 -21.72 -14.42
CA LEU A 468 16.14 -22.76 -13.98
C LEU A 468 15.56 -23.62 -12.86
N CYS A 469 14.83 -23.04 -11.90
CA CYS A 469 14.16 -23.78 -10.83
C CYS A 469 13.05 -24.67 -11.39
N LEU A 470 12.28 -24.20 -12.37
CA LEU A 470 11.28 -25.02 -13.08
C LEU A 470 11.94 -26.21 -13.80
N ILE A 471 13.08 -26.00 -14.47
CA ILE A 471 13.85 -27.07 -15.12
C ILE A 471 14.40 -28.06 -14.09
N ALA A 472 14.95 -27.57 -12.99
CA ALA A 472 15.47 -28.41 -11.90
C ALA A 472 14.35 -29.25 -11.27
N GLN A 473 13.18 -28.66 -11.03
CA GLN A 473 12.02 -29.36 -10.51
C GLN A 473 11.48 -30.38 -11.52
N PHE A 474 11.46 -30.07 -12.81
CA PHE A 474 11.09 -31.03 -13.86
C PHE A 474 12.04 -32.23 -13.87
N TYR A 475 13.35 -32.01 -13.72
CA TYR A 475 14.35 -33.07 -13.63
C TYR A 475 14.13 -33.98 -12.41
N VAL A 476 13.86 -33.39 -11.23
CA VAL A 476 13.59 -34.16 -9.99
C VAL A 476 12.25 -34.89 -10.07
N ALA A 477 11.23 -34.30 -10.69
CA ALA A 477 9.93 -34.94 -10.90
C ALA A 477 10.02 -36.13 -11.87
N LEU A 478 10.82 -36.01 -12.94
CA LEU A 478 11.00 -37.09 -13.92
C LEU A 478 11.89 -38.21 -13.38
N PHE A 479 12.89 -37.86 -12.57
CA PHE A 479 13.80 -38.81 -11.94
C PHE A 479 13.83 -38.56 -10.43
N PRO A 480 12.91 -39.14 -9.64
CA PRO A 480 12.91 -38.95 -8.19
C PRO A 480 14.20 -39.47 -7.52
N ILE A 481 14.50 -38.99 -6.31
CA ILE A 481 15.66 -39.44 -5.53
C ILE A 481 15.43 -40.91 -5.14
N GLY A 482 16.40 -41.78 -5.44
CA GLY A 482 16.32 -43.21 -5.12
C GLY A 482 15.29 -44.02 -5.93
N GLY A 483 14.53 -43.38 -6.82
CA GLY A 483 13.46 -44.00 -7.61
C GLY A 483 13.74 -44.05 -9.12
N LYS A 484 12.94 -44.86 -9.83
CA LYS A 484 12.87 -44.87 -11.30
C LYS A 484 11.81 -43.85 -11.78
N PRO A 485 11.83 -43.43 -13.06
CA PRO A 485 10.77 -42.60 -13.61
C PRO A 485 9.40 -43.23 -13.40
N ASP A 486 8.49 -42.46 -12.80
CA ASP A 486 7.13 -42.87 -12.49
C ASP A 486 6.17 -41.75 -12.81
N ALA A 487 5.08 -42.08 -13.52
CA ALA A 487 4.12 -41.08 -14.00
C ALA A 487 3.34 -40.45 -12.84
N MET A 488 3.01 -41.24 -11.82
CA MET A 488 2.30 -40.75 -10.64
C MET A 488 3.18 -39.74 -9.89
N ALA A 489 4.44 -40.08 -9.61
CA ALA A 489 5.41 -39.19 -8.97
C ALA A 489 5.70 -37.92 -9.79
N PHE A 490 5.73 -38.03 -11.12
CA PHE A 490 5.91 -36.87 -12.00
C PHE A 490 4.74 -35.89 -11.88
N PHE A 491 3.51 -36.36 -12.05
CA PHE A 491 2.34 -35.50 -11.95
C PHE A 491 2.14 -34.99 -10.53
N GLU A 492 2.41 -35.81 -9.52
CA GLU A 492 2.41 -35.39 -8.12
C GLU A 492 3.35 -34.21 -7.90
N SER A 493 4.57 -34.23 -8.45
CA SER A 493 5.60 -33.21 -8.19
C SER A 493 5.57 -32.01 -9.14
N TYR A 494 4.80 -32.08 -10.23
CA TYR A 494 4.81 -31.08 -11.32
C TYR A 494 3.41 -30.59 -11.75
N LEU A 495 2.37 -30.85 -10.94
CA LEU A 495 0.96 -30.61 -11.29
C LEU A 495 0.59 -29.15 -11.58
N ALA A 496 1.28 -28.17 -10.98
CA ALA A 496 0.93 -26.76 -11.19
C ALA A 496 1.15 -26.32 -12.66
N ALA A 497 2.15 -26.88 -13.35
CA ALA A 497 2.43 -26.53 -14.74
C ALA A 497 1.29 -26.86 -15.72
N PRO A 498 0.74 -28.10 -15.78
CA PRO A 498 -0.41 -28.39 -16.62
C PRO A 498 -1.66 -27.60 -16.21
N ILE A 499 -1.85 -27.29 -14.92
CA ILE A 499 -2.97 -26.45 -14.47
C ILE A 499 -2.85 -25.02 -15.03
N VAL A 500 -1.67 -24.40 -14.94
CA VAL A 500 -1.41 -23.07 -15.52
C VAL A 500 -1.63 -23.07 -17.03
N ILE A 501 -1.15 -24.10 -17.73
CA ILE A 501 -1.36 -24.27 -19.17
C ILE A 501 -2.85 -24.42 -19.49
N ALA A 502 -3.60 -25.20 -18.69
CA ALA A 502 -5.04 -25.38 -18.87
C ALA A 502 -5.82 -24.07 -18.70
N PHE A 503 -5.51 -23.25 -17.68
CA PHE A 503 -6.13 -21.93 -17.55
C PHE A 503 -5.77 -20.98 -18.69
N PHE A 504 -4.51 -20.98 -19.11
CA PHE A 504 -4.05 -20.16 -20.23
C PHE A 504 -4.76 -20.54 -21.54
N LEU A 505 -4.75 -21.83 -21.91
CA LEU A 505 -5.40 -22.32 -23.12
C LEU A 505 -6.93 -22.22 -23.04
N GLY A 506 -7.51 -22.51 -21.89
CA GLY A 506 -8.96 -22.39 -21.66
C GLY A 506 -9.45 -20.96 -21.90
N HIS A 507 -8.72 -19.96 -21.41
CA HIS A 507 -9.02 -18.56 -21.68
C HIS A 507 -8.88 -18.22 -23.18
N LYS A 508 -7.80 -18.68 -23.85
CA LYS A 508 -7.60 -18.47 -25.30
C LYS A 508 -8.74 -19.07 -26.13
N ILE A 509 -9.19 -20.27 -25.79
CA ILE A 509 -10.28 -20.98 -26.46
C ILE A 509 -11.61 -20.26 -26.24
N TRP A 510 -11.91 -19.88 -25.00
CA TRP A 510 -13.19 -19.25 -24.64
C TRP A 510 -13.39 -17.89 -25.32
N TYR A 511 -12.38 -17.01 -25.23
CA TYR A 511 -12.44 -15.68 -25.84
C TYR A 511 -12.04 -15.65 -27.32
N LYS A 512 -11.65 -16.79 -27.89
CA LYS A 512 -11.19 -16.97 -29.28
C LYS A 512 -10.09 -15.99 -29.70
N ASN A 513 -9.33 -15.46 -28.75
CA ASN A 513 -8.25 -14.52 -29.00
C ASN A 513 -6.90 -15.22 -28.90
N TRP A 514 -6.28 -15.53 -30.04
CA TRP A 514 -5.01 -16.24 -30.14
C TRP A 514 -3.78 -15.33 -30.27
N THR A 515 -3.94 -14.01 -30.13
CA THR A 515 -2.77 -13.11 -30.08
C THR A 515 -1.91 -13.44 -28.87
N ILE A 516 -0.61 -13.65 -29.05
CA ILE A 516 0.33 -13.92 -27.96
C ILE A 516 1.04 -12.63 -27.62
N GLY A 517 0.92 -12.21 -26.37
CA GLY A 517 1.62 -11.04 -25.88
C GLY A 517 0.90 -9.73 -26.19
N VAL A 518 1.11 -8.72 -25.35
CA VAL A 518 0.72 -7.33 -25.65
C VAL A 518 1.87 -6.67 -26.43
N ARG A 519 1.55 -5.98 -27.53
CA ARG A 519 2.56 -5.23 -28.30
C ARG A 519 2.97 -4.00 -27.50
N LEU A 520 4.28 -3.74 -27.42
CA LEU A 520 4.84 -2.62 -26.66
C LEU A 520 4.23 -1.25 -27.02
N ALA A 521 3.91 -1.03 -28.29
CA ALA A 521 3.32 0.22 -28.78
C ALA A 521 1.86 0.42 -28.35
N ASP A 522 1.13 -0.67 -28.07
CA ASP A 522 -0.27 -0.63 -27.67
C ASP A 522 -0.43 -0.45 -26.14
N ILE A 523 0.69 -0.52 -25.40
CA ILE A 523 0.70 -0.35 -23.94
C ILE A 523 0.59 1.14 -23.62
N LYS A 524 -0.63 1.56 -23.30
CA LYS A 524 -0.91 2.91 -22.80
C LYS A 524 -0.40 3.02 -21.36
N ILE A 525 0.80 3.58 -21.17
CA ILE A 525 1.43 3.72 -19.85
C ILE A 525 0.81 4.83 -18.98
N ASP A 526 0.03 5.74 -19.57
CA ASP A 526 -0.63 6.83 -18.84
C ASP A 526 -2.11 6.59 -18.60
N GLU A 527 -2.67 5.53 -19.20
CA GLU A 527 -4.04 5.12 -18.98
C GLU A 527 -4.25 4.69 -17.53
N GLY A 528 -5.25 5.32 -16.90
CA GLY A 528 -5.55 5.15 -15.48
C GLY A 528 -4.39 5.60 -14.60
N ARG A 529 -3.72 6.73 -14.93
CA ARG A 529 -2.78 7.44 -14.06
C ARG A 529 -3.50 8.55 -13.25
N ARG A 530 -3.04 8.87 -12.02
CA ARG A 530 -3.59 9.99 -11.23
C ARG A 530 -3.07 11.26 -11.89
N GLU A 531 -3.91 12.27 -12.01
CA GLU A 531 -3.45 13.64 -12.26
C GLU A 531 -2.70 14.09 -11.01
N ILE A 532 -1.45 13.62 -10.91
CA ILE A 532 -0.44 14.20 -10.04
C ILE A 532 0.27 15.18 -10.95
N ASP A 533 0.40 16.42 -10.48
CA ASP A 533 1.31 17.37 -11.08
C ASP A 533 2.71 16.73 -11.08
N LEU A 534 3.12 16.22 -12.24
CA LEU A 534 4.37 15.50 -12.41
C LEU A 534 5.56 16.41 -12.11
N ASP A 535 5.39 17.71 -12.29
CA ASP A 535 6.42 18.70 -12.02
C ASP A 535 6.49 18.99 -10.52
N ALA A 536 5.36 19.12 -9.81
CA ALA A 536 5.35 19.18 -8.35
C ALA A 536 5.91 17.90 -7.70
N LEU A 537 5.60 16.72 -8.24
CA LEU A 537 6.18 15.45 -7.77
C LEU A 537 7.68 15.37 -8.08
N ARG A 538 8.13 15.86 -9.24
CA ARG A 538 9.56 15.93 -9.59
C ARG A 538 10.31 16.86 -8.64
N GLU A 539 9.72 18.00 -8.31
CA GLU A 539 10.29 18.95 -7.35
C GLU A 539 10.33 18.37 -5.93
N GLU A 540 9.26 17.74 -5.46
CA GLU A 540 9.22 17.06 -4.17
C GLU A 540 10.28 15.93 -4.11
N LEU A 541 10.37 15.11 -5.15
CA LEU A 541 11.38 14.05 -5.25
C LEU A 541 12.80 14.62 -5.35
N ALA A 542 13.00 15.73 -6.05
CA ALA A 542 14.29 16.40 -6.15
C ALA A 542 14.72 16.99 -4.80
N ALA A 543 13.79 17.61 -4.05
CA ALA A 543 14.01 18.13 -2.71
C ALA A 543 14.32 17.02 -1.70
N GLU A 544 13.51 15.95 -1.67
CA GLU A 544 13.78 14.76 -0.84
C GLU A 544 15.15 14.14 -1.17
N ARG A 545 15.55 14.11 -2.46
CA ARG A 545 16.86 13.60 -2.90
C ARG A 545 18.01 14.52 -2.48
N ALA A 546 17.85 15.84 -2.57
CA ALA A 546 18.86 16.81 -2.17
C ALA A 546 19.11 16.78 -0.65
N GLU A 547 18.04 16.69 0.14
CA GLU A 547 18.11 16.53 1.60
C GLU A 547 18.90 15.27 1.98
N LYS A 548 18.57 14.13 1.35
CA LYS A 548 19.27 12.85 1.60
C LYS A 548 20.71 12.85 1.11
N ALA A 549 21.02 13.53 0.00
CA ALA A 549 22.37 13.65 -0.50
C ALA A 549 23.28 14.39 0.51
N ALA A 550 22.72 15.35 1.25
CA ALA A 550 23.38 16.09 2.32
C ALA A 550 23.57 15.29 3.62
N TRP A 551 22.92 14.13 3.77
CA TRP A 551 23.09 13.31 4.97
C TRP A 551 24.50 12.74 5.11
N PRO A 552 24.98 12.53 6.36
CA PRO A 552 26.24 11.85 6.62
C PRO A 552 26.32 10.47 5.94
N ALA A 553 27.52 10.06 5.52
CA ALA A 553 27.71 8.79 4.82
C ALA A 553 27.17 7.56 5.58
N TRP A 554 27.26 7.56 6.92
CA TRP A 554 26.68 6.50 7.75
C TRP A 554 25.15 6.50 7.69
N LYS A 555 24.50 7.67 7.71
CA LYS A 555 23.04 7.80 7.62
C LYS A 555 22.55 7.38 6.24
N ARG A 556 23.23 7.76 5.15
CA ARG A 556 22.90 7.30 3.79
C ARG A 556 23.12 5.79 3.60
N TYR A 557 24.17 5.23 4.19
CA TYR A 557 24.41 3.78 4.18
C TYR A 557 23.35 3.04 4.99
N TRP A 558 23.01 3.57 6.17
CA TRP A 558 21.94 3.07 7.02
C TRP A 558 20.58 3.18 6.34
N ASP A 559 20.30 4.27 5.65
CA ASP A 559 19.10 4.45 4.83
C ASP A 559 19.08 3.38 3.73
N PHE A 560 20.10 3.33 2.86
CA PHE A 560 20.18 2.33 1.78
C PHE A 560 19.87 0.88 2.24
N TRP A 561 20.36 0.47 3.41
CA TRP A 561 20.13 -0.87 3.96
C TRP A 561 18.96 -1.01 4.94
N MET A 562 18.49 0.06 5.61
CA MET A 562 17.46 -0.01 6.67
C MET A 562 16.25 0.92 6.43
N LEU A 563 16.33 2.02 5.68
CA LEU A 563 15.23 2.98 5.39
C LEU A 563 15.38 3.70 4.01
N VAL A 564 14.34 3.79 3.18
CA VAL A 564 14.13 4.81 2.09
C VAL A 564 15.31 5.42 1.25
N ASP A 565 15.90 4.65 0.30
CA ASP A 565 16.33 5.06 -1.08
C ASP A 565 17.77 5.52 -1.38
N MET A 566 18.38 4.86 -2.38
CA MET A 566 19.46 5.41 -3.20
C MET A 566 19.37 4.89 -4.64
N HIS A 567 19.71 5.75 -5.60
CA HIS A 567 19.55 5.60 -7.05
C HIS A 567 20.48 4.54 -7.69
N PRO A 568 20.11 3.91 -8.83
CA PRO A 568 20.92 2.92 -9.53
C PRO A 568 21.88 3.63 -10.51
N ARG A 569 22.99 4.16 -9.99
CA ARG A 569 24.21 4.40 -10.78
C ARG A 569 25.38 3.60 -10.24
N ILE A 570 25.14 2.34 -9.90
CA ILE A 570 26.24 1.38 -9.76
C ILE A 570 26.45 0.76 -11.13
N ASP A 571 27.32 1.40 -11.92
CA ASP A 571 28.08 0.68 -12.92
C ASP A 571 28.72 -0.51 -12.21
N PHE A 572 28.33 -1.72 -12.61
CA PHE A 572 28.79 -3.00 -12.06
C PHE A 572 30.34 -3.08 -11.98
N ALA A 573 31.04 -2.25 -12.74
CA ALA A 573 32.50 -2.10 -12.74
C ALA A 573 33.10 -1.44 -11.48
N ARG A 574 32.35 -0.68 -10.66
CA ARG A 574 32.91 0.03 -9.48
C ARG A 574 32.72 -0.70 -8.15
N GLY A 575 31.66 -1.50 -8.00
CA GLY A 575 31.40 -2.26 -6.76
C GLY A 575 32.36 -3.42 -6.53
N VAL A 576 32.83 -4.07 -7.60
CA VAL A 576 33.84 -5.15 -7.54
C VAL A 576 35.26 -4.60 -7.36
N TYR A 577 35.49 -3.32 -7.67
CA TYR A 577 36.82 -2.67 -7.55
C TYR A 577 37.12 -2.16 -6.12
N ALA A 578 36.09 -1.97 -5.28
CA ALA A 578 36.25 -1.49 -3.91
C ALA A 578 36.74 -2.56 -2.92
N VAL A 579 36.65 -3.85 -3.28
CA VAL A 579 37.15 -4.97 -2.45
C VAL A 579 38.61 -5.33 -2.76
N THR A 580 39.18 -4.83 -3.85
CA THR A 580 40.56 -5.13 -4.27
C THR A 580 41.57 -4.00 -4.05
N LYS A 581 41.17 -2.87 -3.45
CA LYS A 581 42.05 -1.70 -3.22
C LYS A 581 42.25 -1.34 -1.74
N LEU A 582 42.41 -2.36 -0.88
CA LEU A 582 42.92 -2.22 0.50
C LEU A 582 44.34 -2.77 0.63
N GLY A 583 45.16 -2.55 -0.39
CA GLY A 583 46.56 -2.96 -0.40
C GLY A 583 47.32 -2.26 -1.51
N ARG A 584 47.61 -0.96 -1.33
CA ARG A 584 48.74 -0.21 -1.91
C ARG A 584 48.59 1.28 -1.60
N SER A 585 49.24 1.70 -0.53
CA SER A 585 49.64 3.09 -0.31
C SER A 585 51.13 3.08 -0.03
N CYS A 586 51.94 3.43 -1.03
CA CYS A 586 53.27 4.00 -0.87
C CYS A 586 53.79 4.48 -2.24
N ILE A 587 54.25 5.73 -2.26
CA ILE A 587 55.16 6.38 -3.23
C ILE A 587 54.52 7.18 -4.40
N VAL A 588 54.30 8.48 -4.11
CA VAL A 588 54.84 9.73 -4.73
C VAL A 588 54.67 10.07 -6.24
N SER A 589 54.22 11.32 -6.44
CA SER A 589 54.40 12.34 -7.52
C SER A 589 53.73 12.24 -8.92
N LYS A 590 52.70 13.10 -9.11
CA LYS A 590 52.53 14.25 -10.06
C LYS A 590 52.90 14.15 -11.58
N PRO A 591 52.31 15.01 -12.46
CA PRO A 591 51.52 14.57 -13.64
C PRO A 591 52.01 15.11 -15.00
N ALA A 592 51.45 14.60 -16.12
CA ALA A 592 51.21 15.35 -17.35
C ALA A 592 50.29 14.58 -18.36
N THR A 593 49.27 15.27 -18.86
CA THR A 593 48.43 15.03 -20.05
C THR A 593 49.19 15.32 -21.37
N PRO A 594 48.59 15.23 -22.57
CA PRO A 594 47.57 14.32 -23.14
C PRO A 594 48.02 13.76 -24.52
N GLN A 595 47.22 12.87 -25.16
CA GLN A 595 46.75 13.01 -26.55
C GLN A 595 46.21 11.67 -27.15
N VAL A 596 44.94 11.76 -27.60
CA VAL A 596 44.38 11.28 -28.89
C VAL A 596 44.37 9.76 -29.21
N GLU A 597 43.13 9.24 -29.22
CA GLU A 597 42.49 8.12 -29.94
C GLU A 597 43.00 7.78 -31.39
N PRO A 598 42.46 6.78 -32.13
CA PRO A 598 41.72 5.54 -31.78
C PRO A 598 42.12 4.30 -32.65
N LEU A 599 41.37 3.19 -32.52
CA LEU A 599 40.91 2.25 -33.57
C LEU A 599 41.27 0.75 -33.49
N LEU A 600 40.17 -0.02 -33.44
CA LEU A 600 39.81 -1.21 -34.22
C LEU A 600 40.32 -2.62 -33.83
N ARG A 601 39.35 -3.38 -33.30
CA ARG A 601 38.82 -4.67 -33.81
C ARG A 601 39.82 -5.65 -34.46
N ALA A 602 39.93 -6.85 -33.87
CA ALA A 602 39.54 -8.14 -34.47
C ALA A 602 40.02 -9.30 -33.55
N PHE A 603 39.10 -10.08 -32.99
CA PHE A 603 38.71 -11.42 -33.48
C PHE A 603 39.86 -12.44 -33.66
N ARG A 604 40.01 -13.35 -32.68
CA ARG A 604 39.80 -14.83 -32.81
C ARG A 604 40.65 -15.60 -31.78
N ARG A 605 39.97 -16.56 -31.15
CA ARG A 605 40.42 -17.71 -30.33
C ARG A 605 41.45 -18.61 -31.08
N PRO A 606 41.95 -19.74 -30.51
CA PRO A 606 42.19 -20.17 -29.11
C PRO A 606 43.57 -20.87 -28.89
N ALA A 607 43.78 -21.26 -27.62
CA ALA A 607 44.49 -22.45 -27.13
C ALA A 607 46.02 -22.55 -27.30
N LEU A 608 46.71 -22.78 -26.17
CA LEU A 608 47.67 -23.89 -25.96
C LEU A 608 48.10 -23.90 -24.48
N ARG A 609 47.97 -25.07 -23.83
CA ARG A 609 48.73 -25.44 -22.61
C ARG A 609 50.10 -25.98 -23.04
N PRO A 610 51.14 -25.91 -22.17
CA PRO A 610 51.51 -27.08 -21.34
C PRO A 610 51.94 -26.67 -19.90
N ARG A 611 51.69 -27.42 -18.80
CA ARG A 611 52.42 -28.63 -18.28
C ARG A 611 53.95 -28.40 -18.26
N ILE A 612 54.79 -28.60 -17.23
CA ILE A 612 54.85 -29.28 -15.92
C ILE A 612 56.14 -28.70 -15.24
N GLN A 613 56.20 -28.55 -13.91
CA GLN A 613 57.27 -29.18 -13.10
C GLN A 613 57.11 -28.93 -11.59
N THR A 614 56.97 -30.06 -10.91
CA THR A 614 57.03 -30.29 -9.48
C THR A 614 58.47 -30.22 -8.97
N ARG A 615 58.66 -29.69 -7.75
CA ARG A 615 59.72 -30.16 -6.85
C ARG A 615 59.25 -30.07 -5.39
N SER A 616 59.31 -31.22 -4.73
CA SER A 616 59.34 -31.45 -3.27
C SER A 616 60.56 -30.78 -2.63
N TYR A 617 60.78 -30.60 -1.34
CA TYR A 617 60.39 -31.20 -0.04
C TYR A 617 60.79 -30.07 0.96
N GLN A 618 60.16 -29.78 2.10
CA GLN A 618 60.37 -30.40 3.40
C GLN A 618 59.88 -29.44 4.51
N SER A 619 59.52 -30.02 5.64
CA SER A 619 58.77 -29.50 6.78
C SER A 619 59.49 -28.49 7.69
N ALA A 620 58.76 -27.44 8.10
CA ALA A 620 58.88 -26.81 9.42
C ALA A 620 57.51 -26.26 9.87
N ARG A 621 57.05 -26.66 11.06
CA ARG A 621 55.86 -26.18 11.80
C ARG A 621 56.36 -25.37 13.03
N PRO A 622 55.51 -24.65 13.79
CA PRO A 622 54.44 -23.74 13.39
C PRO A 622 54.38 -22.50 14.32
N GLU A 623 54.76 -21.31 13.90
CA GLU A 623 54.44 -20.08 14.64
C GLU A 623 54.04 -18.97 13.68
N ARG A 624 52.74 -18.66 13.66
CA ARG A 624 52.02 -17.57 12.95
C ARG A 624 50.83 -18.11 12.14
N LEU A 625 49.93 -18.82 12.82
CA LEU A 625 48.58 -19.07 12.30
C LEU A 625 47.52 -18.86 13.40
N ARG A 626 47.72 -17.85 14.26
CA ARG A 626 46.73 -17.39 15.25
C ARG A 626 46.15 -16.00 14.97
N SER A 627 46.56 -15.31 13.90
CA SER A 627 46.12 -13.94 13.61
C SER A 627 45.34 -13.75 12.30
N PHE A 628 45.12 -14.82 11.53
CA PHE A 628 44.41 -14.72 10.24
C PHE A 628 43.00 -15.34 10.26
N VAL A 629 42.72 -16.30 11.16
CA VAL A 629 41.38 -16.92 11.30
C VAL A 629 40.45 -16.10 12.22
N THR A 630 41.00 -15.17 13.01
CA THR A 630 40.21 -14.32 13.94
C THR A 630 39.70 -13.02 13.32
N ARG A 631 40.09 -12.69 12.07
CA ARG A 631 39.76 -11.39 11.44
C ARG A 631 38.64 -11.41 10.40
N GLN A 632 38.17 -12.58 9.97
CA GLN A 632 36.99 -12.69 9.09
C GLN A 632 35.71 -13.15 9.81
N THR A 633 35.82 -13.81 10.97
CA THR A 633 34.68 -14.13 11.85
C THR A 633 34.20 -12.93 12.68
N GLY A 634 35.07 -11.94 12.92
CA GLY A 634 34.74 -10.74 13.71
C GLY A 634 33.88 -9.69 13.00
N VAL A 635 33.77 -9.70 11.67
CA VAL A 635 32.98 -8.70 10.93
C VAL A 635 31.50 -9.09 10.84
N PHE A 636 31.17 -10.39 10.97
CA PHE A 636 29.78 -10.86 10.98
C PHE A 636 29.10 -10.79 12.36
N LEU A 637 29.88 -10.88 13.46
CA LEU A 637 29.35 -10.77 14.82
C LEU A 637 29.04 -9.33 15.26
N LEU A 638 29.68 -8.32 14.66
CA LEU A 638 29.42 -6.90 14.96
C LEU A 638 28.06 -6.40 14.44
N GLY A 639 27.38 -7.16 13.57
CA GLY A 639 26.02 -6.86 13.12
C GLY A 639 24.91 -7.40 14.04
N ILE A 640 25.25 -8.24 15.02
CA ILE A 640 24.26 -8.91 15.90
C ILE A 640 23.98 -8.08 17.18
N VAL A 641 24.96 -7.30 17.64
CA VAL A 641 24.83 -6.48 18.85
C VAL A 641 23.85 -5.28 18.71
N PRO A 642 23.73 -4.59 17.56
CA PRO A 642 22.75 -3.52 17.43
C PRO A 642 21.29 -4.01 17.41
N LEU A 643 21.05 -5.29 17.06
CA LEU A 643 19.70 -5.87 16.97
C LEU A 643 19.16 -6.27 18.36
N GLY A 644 20.04 -6.70 19.27
CA GLY A 644 19.69 -6.97 20.67
C GLY A 644 19.38 -5.70 21.47
N LEU A 645 20.04 -4.58 21.15
CA LEU A 645 19.73 -3.27 21.75
C LEU A 645 18.43 -2.66 21.22
N TRP A 646 18.00 -3.03 20.00
CA TRP A 646 16.76 -2.55 19.37
C TRP A 646 15.48 -3.09 20.03
N ILE A 647 15.57 -4.25 20.69
CA ILE A 647 14.45 -4.89 21.39
C ILE A 647 14.29 -4.34 22.82
N ALA A 648 15.34 -3.72 23.36
CA ALA A 648 15.36 -3.21 24.74
C ALA A 648 15.09 -1.69 24.84
N THR A 649 14.96 -0.96 23.72
CA THR A 649 14.65 0.47 23.72
C THR A 649 13.22 0.72 23.21
N PRO A 650 12.35 1.39 23.98
CA PRO A 650 11.11 1.90 23.42
C PRO A 650 11.47 2.93 22.35
N PHE A 651 11.05 2.65 21.11
CA PHE A 651 11.28 3.53 19.96
C PHE A 651 10.61 4.89 20.18
N GLN A 652 11.39 5.89 20.58
CA GLN A 652 11.02 7.30 20.43
C GLN A 652 11.06 7.64 18.94
N THR A 653 9.92 8.05 18.42
CA THR A 653 9.77 8.68 17.11
C THR A 653 10.48 10.03 17.11
N LEU A 654 11.43 10.23 16.19
CA LEU A 654 11.86 11.56 15.77
C LEU A 654 10.74 12.16 14.92
N GLU A 655 9.77 12.78 15.59
CA GLU A 655 8.95 13.83 14.99
C GLU A 655 9.83 15.07 14.79
N ALA A 656 9.60 15.80 13.70
CA ALA A 656 10.22 17.11 13.50
C ALA A 656 9.85 18.00 14.69
N GLU A 657 10.83 18.73 15.24
CA GLU A 657 10.64 19.67 16.35
C GLU A 657 9.52 20.68 16.02
N ALA A 658 8.34 20.42 16.54
CA ALA A 658 7.43 21.47 16.97
C ALA A 658 8.00 22.05 18.28
N PRO A 659 7.90 23.38 18.51
CA PRO A 659 8.52 24.02 19.66
C PRO A 659 8.01 23.40 20.98
N ASP A 660 8.96 23.09 21.88
CA ASP A 660 8.79 22.41 23.16
C ASP A 660 7.57 22.90 23.96
N HIS A 661 6.58 22.02 24.14
CA HIS A 661 5.71 22.05 25.31
C HIS A 661 6.19 21.00 26.31
N ASP A 662 6.78 21.50 27.40
CA ASP A 662 7.29 20.77 28.56
C ASP A 662 6.27 19.75 29.11
N LEU A 663 6.49 18.47 28.81
CA LEU A 663 5.74 17.33 29.36
C LEU A 663 6.60 16.59 30.38
N SER A 664 6.67 17.15 31.59
CA SER A 664 7.02 16.42 32.81
C SER A 664 5.88 15.44 33.19
N PRO A 665 6.14 14.40 34.03
CA PRO A 665 5.31 13.20 34.13
C PRO A 665 3.87 13.55 34.51
N GLN A 666 2.87 12.91 33.87
CA GLN A 666 1.44 13.11 34.14
C GLN A 666 1.12 12.87 35.62
N SER A 667 1.28 13.95 36.37
CA SER A 667 0.35 14.46 37.36
C SER A 667 -1.08 14.28 36.84
N GLN A 668 -2.01 14.09 37.78
CA GLN A 668 -3.45 14.02 37.50
C GLN A 668 -3.86 15.05 36.43
N PRO A 669 -4.80 14.72 35.52
CA PRO A 669 -5.23 15.64 34.48
C PRO A 669 -5.54 16.99 35.10
N ARG A 670 -4.79 18.02 34.66
CA ARG A 670 -4.86 19.36 35.24
C ARG A 670 -6.31 19.85 35.19
N LYS A 671 -6.84 20.23 36.35
CA LYS A 671 -8.18 20.80 36.49
C LYS A 671 -8.07 22.32 36.33
N PHE A 672 -8.86 22.88 35.41
CA PHE A 672 -8.88 24.31 35.09
C PHE A 672 -10.13 24.97 35.67
N ARG A 673 -9.98 26.16 36.25
CA ARG A 673 -11.16 26.98 36.62
C ARG A 673 -11.76 27.58 35.35
N LEU A 674 -13.07 27.77 35.32
CA LEU A 674 -13.77 28.34 34.15
C LEU A 674 -13.28 29.76 33.82
N GLU A 675 -12.89 30.55 34.84
CA GLU A 675 -12.28 31.87 34.63
C GLU A 675 -10.92 31.79 33.91
N GLU A 676 -10.12 30.75 34.19
CA GLU A 676 -8.86 30.49 33.49
C GLU A 676 -9.14 30.18 32.02
N VAL A 677 -10.14 29.35 31.73
CA VAL A 677 -10.53 29.04 30.34
C VAL A 677 -11.06 30.28 29.61
N LYS A 678 -11.83 31.15 30.28
CA LYS A 678 -12.34 32.40 29.70
C LYS A 678 -11.23 33.40 29.33
N ALA A 679 -10.10 33.38 30.04
CA ALA A 679 -8.93 34.19 29.66
C ALA A 679 -8.31 33.75 28.32
N HIS A 680 -8.54 32.50 27.93
CA HIS A 680 -8.14 31.92 26.64
C HIS A 680 -9.24 32.07 25.57
N GLY A 681 -9.77 33.29 25.44
CA GLY A 681 -10.83 33.66 24.51
C GLY A 681 -10.38 33.89 23.05
N PRO A 682 -11.27 34.45 22.20
CA PRO A 682 -11.06 34.58 20.75
C PRO A 682 -9.85 35.44 20.34
N THR A 683 -9.41 36.34 21.21
CA THR A 683 -8.29 37.26 20.98
C THR A 683 -7.02 36.85 21.72
N SER A 684 -7.00 35.67 22.35
CA SER A 684 -5.83 35.14 23.06
C SER A 684 -4.85 34.55 22.06
N ASP A 685 -3.54 34.65 22.36
CA ASP A 685 -2.49 33.94 21.62
C ASP A 685 -2.64 32.41 21.71
N ARG A 686 -3.38 31.94 22.72
CA ARG A 686 -3.71 30.51 22.92
C ARG A 686 -5.20 30.33 23.15
N PRO A 687 -6.04 30.30 22.12
CA PRO A 687 -7.48 30.14 22.28
C PRO A 687 -7.84 28.72 22.73
N TRP A 688 -8.66 28.61 23.77
CA TRP A 688 -9.10 27.32 24.33
C TRP A 688 -10.60 27.14 24.16
N ILE A 689 -11.04 25.89 24.04
CA ILE A 689 -12.46 25.53 23.95
C ILE A 689 -12.81 24.42 24.94
N ILE A 690 -14.10 24.30 25.26
CA ILE A 690 -14.63 23.28 26.16
C ILE A 690 -15.61 22.38 25.40
N ARG A 691 -15.51 21.07 25.59
CA ARG A 691 -16.55 20.10 25.16
C ARG A 691 -16.80 19.11 26.29
N GLY A 692 -18.06 18.93 26.69
CA GLY A 692 -18.40 18.26 27.94
C GLY A 692 -17.65 18.92 29.10
N ASN A 693 -16.80 18.15 29.78
CA ASN A 693 -15.95 18.65 30.87
C ASN A 693 -14.47 18.77 30.48
N SER A 694 -14.11 18.52 29.22
CA SER A 694 -12.72 18.55 28.74
C SER A 694 -12.37 19.92 28.17
N VAL A 695 -11.13 20.37 28.44
CA VAL A 695 -10.57 21.63 27.92
C VAL A 695 -9.54 21.31 26.85
N TYR A 696 -9.58 22.03 25.74
CA TYR A 696 -8.76 21.82 24.55
C TYR A 696 -8.07 23.11 24.12
N ASP A 697 -6.79 23.02 23.75
CA ASP A 697 -6.03 24.12 23.15
C ASP A 697 -6.03 23.98 21.62
N ILE A 698 -6.74 24.85 20.93
CA ILE A 698 -6.94 24.76 19.47
C ILE A 698 -5.96 25.61 18.67
N THR A 699 -4.95 26.20 19.31
CA THR A 699 -4.00 27.14 18.67
C THR A 699 -3.46 26.60 17.35
N ASP A 700 -2.91 25.38 17.36
CA ASP A 700 -2.31 24.75 16.18
C ASP A 700 -3.34 24.22 15.18
N TRP A 701 -4.60 24.08 15.58
CA TRP A 701 -5.67 23.54 14.74
C TRP A 701 -6.38 24.60 13.91
N ILE A 702 -6.35 25.88 14.31
CA ILE A 702 -7.11 26.95 13.65
C ILE A 702 -6.79 27.04 12.16
N ALA A 703 -5.51 26.96 11.78
CA ALA A 703 -5.09 27.01 10.39
C ALA A 703 -5.57 25.79 9.56
N GLY A 704 -5.79 24.64 10.20
CA GLY A 704 -6.29 23.42 9.58
C GLY A 704 -7.81 23.27 9.62
N HIS A 705 -8.52 24.15 10.33
CA HIS A 705 -9.96 24.06 10.52
C HIS A 705 -10.72 24.46 9.23
N PRO A 706 -11.59 23.61 8.66
CA PRO A 706 -12.29 23.90 7.40
C PRO A 706 -13.21 25.14 7.42
N GLY A 707 -13.65 25.56 8.61
CA GLY A 707 -14.42 26.80 8.81
C GLY A 707 -13.55 28.03 9.06
N GLY A 708 -12.23 27.92 8.96
CA GLY A 708 -11.26 28.98 9.27
C GLY A 708 -11.42 29.50 10.71
N GLU A 709 -11.26 30.81 10.86
CA GLU A 709 -11.35 31.55 12.13
C GLU A 709 -12.74 31.51 12.78
N VAL A 710 -13.78 30.97 12.14
CA VAL A 710 -15.11 30.84 12.73
C VAL A 710 -15.08 30.02 14.03
N ILE A 711 -14.13 29.09 14.17
CA ILE A 711 -13.93 28.32 15.41
C ILE A 711 -13.61 29.21 16.61
N LEU A 712 -12.97 30.38 16.39
CA LEU A 712 -12.61 31.32 17.46
C LEU A 712 -13.85 31.88 18.16
N LYS A 713 -15.02 31.87 17.52
CA LYS A 713 -16.28 32.29 18.17
C LYS A 713 -16.66 31.41 19.37
N ALA A 714 -16.10 30.21 19.46
CA ALA A 714 -16.29 29.30 20.58
C ALA A 714 -15.15 29.34 21.60
N ALA A 715 -14.08 30.10 21.33
CA ALA A 715 -12.95 30.22 22.24
C ALA A 715 -13.36 30.90 23.54
N GLY A 716 -12.81 30.42 24.66
CA GLY A 716 -13.14 30.84 26.02
C GLY A 716 -14.41 30.21 26.59
N GLY A 717 -15.04 29.25 25.89
CA GLY A 717 -16.30 28.65 26.33
C GLY A 717 -16.61 27.28 25.70
N SER A 718 -17.86 26.83 25.86
CA SER A 718 -18.33 25.55 25.33
C SER A 718 -18.61 25.63 23.83
N VAL A 719 -18.11 24.65 23.06
CA VAL A 719 -18.41 24.51 21.62
C VAL A 719 -19.76 23.86 21.34
N GLU A 720 -20.40 23.26 22.34
CA GLU A 720 -21.61 22.46 22.16
C GLU A 720 -22.78 23.23 21.53
N PRO A 721 -23.05 24.50 21.88
CA PRO A 721 -24.12 25.24 21.22
C PRO A 721 -23.86 25.43 19.72
N TYR A 722 -22.60 25.64 19.30
CA TYR A 722 -22.23 25.70 17.89
C TYR A 722 -22.36 24.33 17.20
N TRP A 723 -22.01 23.23 17.87
CA TRP A 723 -22.11 21.89 17.30
C TRP A 723 -23.55 21.38 17.17
N LYS A 724 -24.48 21.95 17.96
CA LYS A 724 -25.93 21.77 17.78
C LYS A 724 -26.45 22.45 16.51
N ILE A 725 -25.81 23.55 16.08
CA ILE A 725 -26.13 24.27 14.84
C ILE A 725 -25.50 23.57 13.62
N PHE A 726 -24.27 23.08 13.77
CA PHE A 726 -23.51 22.48 12.67
C PHE A 726 -23.33 20.96 12.84
N ASN A 727 -24.29 20.19 12.32
CA ASN A 727 -24.29 18.71 12.40
C ASN A 727 -23.05 18.03 11.81
N ILE A 728 -22.22 18.72 11.02
CA ILE A 728 -20.96 18.18 10.48
C ILE A 728 -19.96 17.78 11.57
N HIS A 729 -20.02 18.42 12.74
CA HIS A 729 -19.13 18.13 13.87
C HIS A 729 -19.57 16.89 14.68
N GLN A 730 -20.76 16.33 14.42
CA GLN A 730 -21.28 15.17 15.14
C GLN A 730 -20.73 13.82 14.61
N LYS A 731 -19.62 13.85 13.87
CA LYS A 731 -18.95 12.65 13.33
C LYS A 731 -17.84 12.19 14.27
N GLN A 732 -17.66 10.88 14.42
CA GLN A 732 -16.64 10.31 15.30
C GLN A 732 -15.21 10.79 14.97
N GLU A 733 -14.89 10.91 13.69
CA GLU A 733 -13.59 11.40 13.21
C GLU A 733 -13.26 12.80 13.73
N VAL A 734 -14.27 13.67 13.89
CA VAL A 734 -14.11 15.03 14.41
C VAL A 734 -13.80 14.99 15.91
N TYR A 735 -14.41 14.07 16.66
CA TYR A 735 -14.07 13.85 18.06
C TYR A 735 -12.64 13.34 18.22
N ASP A 736 -12.20 12.42 17.36
CA ASP A 736 -10.84 11.85 17.40
C ASP A 736 -9.76 12.90 17.07
N ILE A 737 -10.09 13.89 16.21
CA ILE A 737 -9.22 15.04 15.95
C ILE A 737 -9.17 15.95 17.18
N LEU A 738 -10.32 16.33 17.73
CA LEU A 738 -10.39 17.24 18.88
C LEU A 738 -9.65 16.67 20.09
N GLU A 739 -9.71 15.36 20.32
CA GLU A 739 -9.06 14.72 21.48
C GLU A 739 -7.52 14.84 21.47
N GLN A 740 -6.89 15.05 20.31
CA GLN A 740 -5.45 15.29 20.19
C GLN A 740 -5.02 16.62 20.82
N TYR A 741 -5.95 17.56 20.97
CA TYR A 741 -5.72 18.90 21.48
C TYR A 741 -6.10 19.07 22.95
N ARG A 742 -6.37 17.96 23.66
CA ARG A 742 -6.86 18.00 25.03
C ARG A 742 -5.74 18.37 26.00
N ILE A 743 -5.98 19.38 26.83
CA ILE A 743 -5.05 19.85 27.86
C ILE A 743 -5.49 19.52 29.30
N GLY A 744 -6.77 19.18 29.51
CA GLY A 744 -7.27 18.71 30.81
C GLY A 744 -8.79 18.75 30.90
N SER A 745 -9.31 19.11 32.07
CA SER A 745 -10.76 19.18 32.33
C SER A 745 -11.13 20.37 33.22
N VAL A 746 -12.38 20.82 33.14
CA VAL A 746 -12.93 21.84 34.03
C VAL A 746 -13.00 21.29 35.46
N ASP A 747 -12.68 22.12 36.45
CA ASP A 747 -12.77 21.80 37.86
C ASP A 747 -14.22 21.57 38.29
N GLU A 748 -14.45 20.55 39.13
CA GLU A 748 -15.78 20.16 39.61
C GLU A 748 -16.55 21.31 40.29
N ARG A 749 -15.83 22.28 40.87
CA ARG A 749 -16.43 23.46 41.52
C ARG A 749 -17.14 24.40 40.56
N ASP A 750 -16.80 24.36 39.27
CA ASP A 750 -17.39 25.20 38.23
C ASP A 750 -18.45 24.45 37.39
N LEU A 751 -18.74 23.19 37.73
CA LEU A 751 -19.80 22.40 37.09
C LEU A 751 -21.14 22.61 37.80
N ILE A 752 -22.21 22.82 37.03
CA ILE A 752 -23.59 22.85 37.53
C ILE A 752 -24.26 21.55 37.08
N ASN A 753 -24.70 20.72 38.03
CA ASN A 753 -25.24 19.37 37.77
C ASN A 753 -24.30 18.45 36.97
N GLY A 754 -22.99 18.64 37.10
CA GLY A 754 -21.98 17.84 36.40
C GLY A 754 -21.67 18.31 34.97
N GLU A 755 -22.28 19.41 34.53
CA GLU A 755 -22.07 20.01 33.21
C GLU A 755 -21.47 21.41 33.33
N VAL A 756 -20.71 21.82 32.32
CA VAL A 756 -20.15 23.17 32.23
C VAL A 756 -21.30 24.14 31.88
N PRO A 757 -21.47 25.25 32.61
CA PRO A 757 -22.46 26.27 32.26
C PRO A 757 -22.19 26.80 30.86
N SER A 758 -23.10 26.55 29.91
CA SER A 758 -23.02 27.06 28.55
C SER A 758 -24.02 28.19 28.33
N ASP A 759 -23.55 29.37 27.95
CA ASP A 759 -24.42 30.45 27.54
C ASP A 759 -25.18 30.09 26.25
N SER A 760 -26.44 30.50 26.14
CA SER A 760 -27.19 30.39 24.89
C SER A 760 -26.57 31.33 23.87
N ILE A 761 -26.18 30.80 22.70
CA ILE A 761 -25.57 31.60 21.64
C ILE A 761 -26.68 32.22 20.79
N GLU A 762 -26.52 33.50 20.44
CA GLU A 762 -27.41 34.18 19.51
C GLU A 762 -27.40 33.46 18.17
N ASP A 763 -28.58 33.14 17.64
CA ASP A 763 -28.72 32.37 16.41
C ASP A 763 -28.11 33.15 15.23
N PRO A 764 -27.01 32.68 14.61
CA PRO A 764 -26.35 33.41 13.53
C PRO A 764 -27.23 33.50 12.27
N PHE A 765 -28.28 32.69 12.17
CA PHE A 765 -29.25 32.72 11.08
C PHE A 765 -30.42 33.68 11.34
N LEU A 766 -30.45 34.41 12.46
CA LEU A 766 -31.54 35.33 12.80
C LEU A 766 -31.78 36.38 11.69
N GLN A 767 -30.72 36.81 11.02
CA GLN A 767 -30.77 37.83 9.96
C GLN A 767 -30.88 37.24 8.54
N ASP A 768 -31.08 35.93 8.41
CA ASP A 768 -31.29 35.31 7.10
C ASP A 768 -32.54 35.89 6.42
N PRO A 769 -32.51 36.10 5.10
CA PRO A 769 -33.67 36.61 4.37
C PRO A 769 -34.83 35.62 4.39
N SER A 770 -36.06 36.15 4.41
CA SER A 770 -37.27 35.36 4.18
C SER A 770 -37.29 34.84 2.74
N ARG A 771 -37.61 33.56 2.56
CA ARG A 771 -37.63 32.89 1.25
C ARG A 771 -39.05 32.51 0.84
N ASP A 772 -39.26 32.38 -0.45
CA ASP A 772 -40.57 32.01 -1.00
C ASP A 772 -40.95 30.60 -0.54
N THR A 773 -42.17 30.43 -0.02
CA THR A 773 -42.67 29.17 0.52
C THR A 773 -42.85 28.10 -0.55
N LYS A 774 -42.87 28.47 -1.84
CA LYS A 774 -42.87 27.52 -2.95
C LYS A 774 -41.54 26.78 -3.07
N LEU A 775 -40.42 27.34 -2.62
CA LEU A 775 -39.13 26.65 -2.67
C LEU A 775 -39.19 25.35 -1.86
N ARG A 776 -38.68 24.27 -2.43
CA ARG A 776 -38.64 22.98 -1.72
C ARG A 776 -37.45 22.98 -0.78
N LEU A 777 -37.71 23.19 0.52
CA LEU A 777 -36.70 23.23 1.57
C LEU A 777 -36.12 21.84 1.85
N LEU A 778 -34.78 21.72 1.87
CA LEU A 778 -34.06 20.51 2.29
C LEU A 778 -33.49 20.69 3.70
N THR A 779 -32.90 21.84 3.98
CA THR A 779 -32.39 22.20 5.31
C THR A 779 -32.73 23.65 5.58
N ASP A 780 -33.11 23.97 6.82
CA ASP A 780 -33.45 25.33 7.24
C ASP A 780 -32.19 26.15 7.60
N LYS A 781 -31.24 25.55 8.33
CA LYS A 781 -30.01 26.21 8.81
C LYS A 781 -28.78 25.34 8.59
N PRO A 782 -27.86 25.70 7.68
CA PRO A 782 -28.01 26.74 6.66
C PRO A 782 -29.12 26.40 5.67
N CYS A 783 -29.77 27.43 5.11
CA CYS A 783 -30.87 27.22 4.18
C CYS A 783 -30.37 26.59 2.87
N ASN A 784 -30.95 25.45 2.51
CA ASN A 784 -30.78 24.82 1.21
C ASN A 784 -32.15 24.45 0.67
N ALA A 785 -32.51 25.00 -0.50
CA ALA A 785 -33.83 24.83 -1.08
C ALA A 785 -33.78 24.77 -2.61
N GLU A 786 -34.69 24.00 -3.20
CA GLU A 786 -34.78 23.77 -4.64
C GLU A 786 -35.82 24.64 -5.32
N THR A 787 -35.52 25.01 -6.57
CA THR A 787 -36.53 25.49 -7.51
C THR A 787 -37.57 24.37 -7.74
N PRO A 788 -38.87 24.64 -7.60
CA PRO A 788 -39.90 23.67 -7.96
C PRO A 788 -39.80 23.25 -9.42
N GLY A 789 -39.97 21.96 -9.71
CA GLY A 789 -39.80 21.43 -11.07
C GLY A 789 -40.71 22.10 -12.12
N GLU A 790 -41.92 22.50 -11.72
CA GLU A 790 -42.87 23.21 -12.59
C GLU A 790 -42.39 24.61 -13.01
N GLU A 791 -41.59 25.25 -12.15
CA GLU A 791 -41.07 26.60 -12.35
C GLU A 791 -39.75 26.60 -13.16
N LEU A 792 -39.22 25.40 -13.49
CA LEU A 792 -38.09 25.22 -14.42
C LEU A 792 -38.49 25.22 -15.90
N SER A 793 -39.78 25.35 -16.22
CA SER A 793 -40.28 25.40 -17.60
C SER A 793 -39.98 26.75 -18.29
N SER A 794 -39.78 27.82 -17.51
CA SER A 794 -39.39 29.14 -18.01
C SER A 794 -37.91 29.17 -18.39
N PHE A 795 -37.58 29.85 -19.50
CA PHE A 795 -36.18 30.05 -19.90
C PHE A 795 -35.36 30.82 -18.86
N ILE A 796 -35.97 31.77 -18.15
CA ILE A 796 -35.36 32.50 -17.03
C ILE A 796 -36.09 32.11 -15.74
N THR A 797 -35.34 31.59 -14.78
CA THR A 797 -35.83 31.25 -13.44
C THR A 797 -35.97 32.54 -12.62
N PRO A 798 -37.17 32.85 -12.08
CA PRO A 798 -37.37 34.06 -11.27
C PRO A 798 -36.46 34.10 -10.03
N ASN A 799 -35.93 35.27 -9.66
CA ASN A 799 -34.99 35.44 -8.54
C ASN A 799 -35.53 34.83 -7.23
N ARG A 800 -36.81 35.02 -6.91
CA ARG A 800 -37.45 34.51 -5.68
C ARG A 800 -37.56 32.98 -5.61
N LEU A 801 -37.47 32.30 -6.77
CA LEU A 801 -37.60 30.85 -6.91
C LEU A 801 -36.29 30.18 -7.33
N PHE A 802 -35.21 30.94 -7.48
CA PHE A 802 -33.92 30.39 -7.85
C PHE A 802 -33.37 29.55 -6.68
N TYR A 803 -32.89 28.33 -6.97
CA TYR A 803 -32.44 27.43 -5.92
C TYR A 803 -31.38 28.07 -5.00
N VAL A 804 -31.50 27.81 -3.71
CA VAL A 804 -30.63 28.35 -2.66
C VAL A 804 -29.72 27.24 -2.16
N ARG A 805 -28.42 27.46 -2.23
CA ARG A 805 -27.39 26.62 -1.59
C ARG A 805 -26.45 27.52 -0.81
N ASN A 806 -26.46 27.40 0.52
CA ASN A 806 -25.62 28.19 1.42
C ASN A 806 -24.78 27.26 2.29
N HIS A 807 -23.53 27.63 2.57
CA HIS A 807 -22.65 26.87 3.45
C HIS A 807 -22.80 27.36 4.90
N MET A 808 -23.04 28.67 5.09
CA MET A 808 -23.23 29.33 6.38
C MET A 808 -24.44 30.27 6.35
N TRP A 809 -24.57 31.17 7.33
CA TRP A 809 -25.59 32.23 7.35
C TRP A 809 -25.34 33.27 6.26
N VAL A 810 -26.41 33.95 5.83
CA VAL A 810 -26.32 34.98 4.78
C VAL A 810 -25.69 36.25 5.36
N PRO A 811 -24.53 36.72 4.85
CA PRO A 811 -23.93 37.96 5.32
C PRO A 811 -24.87 39.17 5.21
N THR A 812 -24.80 40.07 6.19
CA THR A 812 -25.44 41.38 6.15
C THR A 812 -24.40 42.40 5.74
N VAL A 813 -24.52 42.93 4.53
CA VAL A 813 -23.53 43.82 3.91
C VAL A 813 -24.20 45.14 3.55
N GLU A 814 -23.63 46.25 4.01
CA GLU A 814 -24.02 47.58 3.57
C GLU A 814 -23.20 48.00 2.34
N GLU A 815 -23.83 48.55 1.32
CA GLU A 815 -23.15 48.92 0.06
C GLU A 815 -21.97 49.87 0.28
N LYS A 816 -22.12 50.81 1.22
CA LYS A 816 -21.11 51.85 1.51
C LYS A 816 -19.85 51.29 2.17
N THR A 817 -19.95 50.15 2.83
CA THR A 817 -18.84 49.50 3.53
C THR A 817 -18.27 48.32 2.75
N TYR A 818 -18.85 47.99 1.60
CA TYR A 818 -18.40 46.88 0.78
C TYR A 818 -17.15 47.25 -0.01
N HIS A 819 -16.14 46.40 0.12
CA HIS A 819 -14.87 46.50 -0.59
C HIS A 819 -14.48 45.14 -1.17
N LEU A 820 -14.03 45.15 -2.43
CA LEU A 820 -13.38 44.02 -3.08
C LEU A 820 -11.87 44.28 -3.14
N THR A 821 -11.07 43.37 -2.59
CA THR A 821 -9.61 43.45 -2.66
C THR A 821 -9.08 42.38 -3.63
N VAL A 822 -8.24 42.81 -4.57
CA VAL A 822 -7.53 41.95 -5.52
C VAL A 822 -6.06 41.94 -5.14
N GLU A 823 -5.49 40.75 -4.91
CA GLU A 823 -4.08 40.57 -4.54
C GLU A 823 -3.31 40.00 -5.73
N LEU A 824 -2.21 40.66 -6.10
CA LEU A 824 -1.36 40.22 -7.21
C LEU A 824 -0.35 39.16 -6.73
N PRO A 825 0.27 38.39 -7.65
CA PRO A 825 1.25 37.36 -7.28
C PRO A 825 2.45 37.89 -6.48
N ASP A 826 2.77 39.18 -6.59
CA ASP A 826 3.83 39.87 -5.85
C ASP A 826 3.39 40.37 -4.46
N GLY A 827 2.14 40.15 -4.08
CA GLY A 827 1.54 40.57 -2.81
C GLY A 827 0.99 42.00 -2.82
N GLU A 828 1.01 42.72 -3.95
CA GLU A 828 0.35 44.03 -4.03
C GLU A 828 -1.17 43.87 -4.02
N GLU A 829 -1.86 44.67 -3.19
CA GLU A 829 -3.31 44.66 -3.07
C GLU A 829 -3.93 45.93 -3.66
N LYS A 830 -4.98 45.77 -4.48
CA LYS A 830 -5.83 46.88 -4.95
C LYS A 830 -7.28 46.66 -4.54
N THR A 831 -7.88 47.69 -3.98
CA THR A 831 -9.25 47.64 -3.44
C THR A 831 -10.22 48.47 -4.27
N TYR A 832 -11.42 47.92 -4.51
CA TYR A 832 -12.52 48.53 -5.27
C TYR A 832 -13.76 48.65 -4.40
N THR A 833 -14.43 49.81 -4.43
CA THR A 833 -15.80 49.93 -3.91
C THR A 833 -16.81 49.37 -4.91
N LEU A 834 -18.06 49.16 -4.48
CA LEU A 834 -19.15 48.80 -5.40
C LEU A 834 -19.32 49.85 -6.53
N GLU A 835 -19.14 51.14 -6.22
CA GLU A 835 -19.21 52.22 -7.19
C GLU A 835 -18.04 52.20 -8.18
N ASP A 836 -16.85 51.79 -7.74
CA ASP A 836 -15.72 51.61 -8.66
C ASP A 836 -15.98 50.48 -9.66
N LEU A 837 -16.54 49.35 -9.19
CA LEU A 837 -16.92 48.25 -10.07
C LEU A 837 -17.99 48.63 -11.10
N LYS A 838 -18.92 49.54 -10.74
CA LYS A 838 -19.95 50.05 -11.64
C LYS A 838 -19.42 51.01 -12.71
N LYS A 839 -18.21 51.57 -12.54
CA LYS A 839 -17.57 52.44 -13.56
C LYS A 839 -17.04 51.64 -14.75
N PHE A 840 -16.76 50.35 -14.59
CA PHE A 840 -16.36 49.47 -15.69
C PHE A 840 -17.54 49.21 -16.65
N PRO A 841 -17.28 48.92 -17.94
CA PRO A 841 -18.33 48.57 -18.88
C PRO A 841 -19.23 47.45 -18.36
N ARG A 842 -20.54 47.68 -18.37
CA ARG A 842 -21.52 46.68 -17.93
C ARG A 842 -21.71 45.63 -19.01
N HIS A 843 -21.38 44.39 -18.68
CA HIS A 843 -21.61 43.22 -19.51
C HIS A 843 -22.75 42.38 -18.95
N THR A 844 -23.49 41.70 -19.83
CA THR A 844 -24.58 40.79 -19.44
C THR A 844 -24.39 39.43 -20.08
N VAL A 845 -24.46 38.37 -19.28
CA VAL A 845 -24.41 36.97 -19.72
C VAL A 845 -25.63 36.21 -19.21
N THR A 846 -26.23 35.40 -20.07
CA THR A 846 -27.26 34.44 -19.65
C THR A 846 -26.57 33.11 -19.38
N SER A 847 -26.64 32.63 -18.13
CA SER A 847 -25.92 31.43 -17.72
C SER A 847 -26.77 30.56 -16.80
N THR A 848 -26.80 29.27 -17.09
CA THR A 848 -27.41 28.25 -16.24
C THR A 848 -26.45 27.91 -15.12
N MET A 849 -26.91 28.05 -13.88
CA MET A 849 -26.19 27.56 -12.71
C MET A 849 -26.81 26.26 -12.23
N GLN A 850 -25.97 25.24 -12.09
CA GLN A 850 -26.37 23.95 -11.58
C GLN A 850 -25.45 23.52 -10.43
N CYS A 851 -26.05 23.05 -9.33
CA CYS A 851 -25.29 22.37 -8.29
C CYS A 851 -24.71 21.06 -8.83
N SER A 852 -23.44 20.75 -8.52
CA SER A 852 -22.84 19.45 -8.87
C SER A 852 -23.58 18.26 -8.25
N GLY A 853 -24.37 18.50 -7.20
CA GLY A 853 -25.22 17.51 -6.57
C GLY A 853 -26.64 17.40 -7.13
N ASN A 854 -27.01 18.11 -8.19
CA ASN A 854 -28.37 18.02 -8.73
C ASN A 854 -28.71 16.55 -9.06
N ARG A 855 -29.93 16.11 -8.76
CA ARG A 855 -30.45 14.73 -8.85
C ARG A 855 -29.81 13.70 -7.94
N ARG A 856 -29.05 14.13 -6.91
CA ARG A 856 -28.48 13.24 -5.90
C ARG A 856 -29.49 12.31 -5.22
N LYS A 857 -30.71 12.79 -4.94
CA LYS A 857 -31.78 11.96 -4.39
C LYS A 857 -32.18 10.83 -5.33
N HIS A 858 -32.24 11.06 -6.64
CA HIS A 858 -32.55 9.97 -7.59
C HIS A 858 -31.42 8.93 -7.65
N MET A 859 -30.16 9.35 -7.47
CA MET A 859 -29.05 8.41 -7.32
C MET A 859 -29.17 7.59 -6.03
N THR A 860 -29.58 8.22 -4.92
CA THR A 860 -29.85 7.54 -3.65
C THR A 860 -31.01 6.56 -3.74
N ASP A 861 -32.13 6.98 -4.35
CA ASP A 861 -33.36 6.18 -4.45
C ASP A 861 -33.21 5.03 -5.48
N GLY A 862 -32.43 5.24 -6.54
CA GLY A 862 -32.28 4.29 -7.64
C GLY A 862 -31.07 3.36 -7.55
N TYR A 863 -30.11 3.62 -6.65
CA TYR A 863 -28.87 2.84 -6.60
C TYR A 863 -28.35 2.61 -5.17
N ALA A 864 -27.69 3.61 -4.56
CA ALA A 864 -27.06 3.48 -3.25
C ALA A 864 -27.07 4.83 -2.53
N SER A 865 -27.16 4.80 -1.19
CA SER A 865 -27.23 6.03 -0.37
C SER A 865 -26.02 6.94 -0.62
N THR A 866 -26.26 8.09 -1.23
CA THR A 866 -25.21 9.08 -1.51
C THR A 866 -25.03 10.04 -0.34
N SER A 867 -23.81 10.58 -0.16
CA SER A 867 -23.53 11.57 0.89
C SER A 867 -23.83 13.01 0.43
N GLY A 868 -24.28 13.84 1.37
CA GLY A 868 -24.62 15.25 1.13
C GLY A 868 -26.11 15.52 0.94
N LEU A 869 -26.45 16.76 0.57
CA LEU A 869 -27.84 17.20 0.38
C LEU A 869 -28.52 16.39 -0.72
N GLN A 870 -29.68 15.83 -0.40
CA GLN A 870 -30.45 14.95 -1.28
C GLN A 870 -31.28 15.78 -2.27
N TRP A 871 -30.58 16.49 -3.16
CA TRP A 871 -31.19 17.27 -4.23
C TRP A 871 -31.99 16.38 -5.19
N THR A 872 -33.22 16.76 -5.52
CA THR A 872 -34.01 16.22 -6.61
C THR A 872 -33.63 16.89 -7.94
N VAL A 873 -34.58 17.35 -8.76
CA VAL A 873 -34.28 17.97 -10.05
C VAL A 873 -34.01 19.48 -9.95
N GLY A 874 -34.33 20.09 -8.81
CA GLY A 874 -34.50 21.53 -8.67
C GLY A 874 -33.26 22.32 -8.23
N ALA A 875 -32.09 21.68 -8.09
CA ALA A 875 -30.83 22.38 -7.80
C ALA A 875 -30.17 22.94 -9.07
N ILE A 876 -30.99 23.61 -9.90
CA ILE A 876 -30.64 24.20 -11.19
C ILE A 876 -31.49 25.46 -11.40
N GLY A 877 -30.94 26.45 -12.12
CA GLY A 877 -31.68 27.63 -12.55
C GLY A 877 -30.92 28.41 -13.62
N ASN A 878 -31.63 29.10 -14.51
CA ASN A 878 -31.06 29.92 -15.56
C ASN A 878 -31.40 31.40 -15.34
N ALA A 879 -30.42 32.28 -15.43
CA ALA A 879 -30.61 33.71 -15.16
C ALA A 879 -29.69 34.57 -16.05
N THR A 880 -30.08 35.83 -16.23
CA THR A 880 -29.18 36.85 -16.79
C THR A 880 -28.40 37.49 -15.65
N TRP A 881 -27.11 37.66 -15.84
CA TRP A 881 -26.18 38.23 -14.85
C TRP A 881 -25.52 39.44 -15.47
N SER A 882 -25.53 40.58 -14.76
CA SER A 882 -24.84 41.78 -15.23
C SER A 882 -23.77 42.26 -14.25
N GLY A 883 -22.63 42.69 -14.78
CA GLY A 883 -21.51 43.16 -13.99
C GLY A 883 -20.32 43.62 -14.81
N ALA A 884 -19.20 43.89 -14.13
CA ALA A 884 -17.90 44.15 -14.76
C ALA A 884 -17.24 42.82 -15.16
N LYS A 885 -16.50 42.79 -16.28
CA LYS A 885 -15.68 41.62 -16.64
C LYS A 885 -14.51 41.50 -15.67
N LEU A 886 -14.26 40.30 -15.18
CA LEU A 886 -13.11 40.04 -14.30
C LEU A 886 -11.80 40.44 -14.99
N ARG A 887 -11.66 40.13 -16.29
CA ARG A 887 -10.48 40.49 -17.09
C ARG A 887 -10.18 41.99 -17.07
N ASP A 888 -11.21 42.84 -17.16
CA ASP A 888 -11.02 44.29 -17.20
C ASP A 888 -10.55 44.83 -15.85
N ILE A 889 -11.03 44.24 -14.75
CA ILE A 889 -10.54 44.52 -13.40
C ILE A 889 -9.06 44.11 -13.29
N LEU A 890 -8.68 42.95 -13.83
CA LEU A 890 -7.28 42.48 -13.80
C LEU A 890 -6.33 43.38 -14.61
N ILE A 891 -6.79 43.92 -15.74
CA ILE A 891 -6.02 44.93 -16.47
C ILE A 891 -5.82 46.18 -15.60
N ASP A 892 -6.88 46.64 -14.93
CA ASP A 892 -6.82 47.85 -14.09
C ASP A 892 -5.96 47.66 -12.84
N THR A 893 -5.81 46.44 -12.31
CA THR A 893 -4.83 46.15 -11.25
C THR A 893 -3.39 46.19 -11.74
N GLY A 894 -3.13 46.20 -13.04
CA GLY A 894 -1.79 46.08 -13.61
C GLY A 894 -1.33 44.64 -13.81
N PHE A 895 -2.23 43.65 -13.67
CA PHE A 895 -1.89 42.26 -13.94
C PHE A 895 -1.65 42.05 -15.45
N PRO A 896 -0.54 41.41 -15.87
CA PRO A 896 -0.19 41.29 -17.27
C PRO A 896 -1.04 40.20 -17.96
N VAL A 897 -2.31 40.48 -18.22
CA VAL A 897 -3.29 39.52 -18.79
C VAL A 897 -2.88 38.90 -20.13
N ASP A 898 -2.07 39.61 -20.94
CA ASP A 898 -1.60 39.10 -22.24
C ASP A 898 -0.32 38.26 -22.11
N ASN A 899 0.40 38.40 -21.00
CA ASN A 899 1.61 37.64 -20.70
C ASN A 899 1.71 37.36 -19.19
N PRO A 900 0.83 36.52 -18.64
CA PRO A 900 0.76 36.28 -17.20
C PRO A 900 2.04 35.59 -16.68
N PRO A 901 2.41 35.80 -15.41
CA PRO A 901 3.55 35.11 -14.80
C PRO A 901 3.40 33.58 -14.91
N SER A 902 4.49 32.87 -15.21
CA SER A 902 4.45 31.43 -15.48
C SER A 902 4.02 30.58 -14.28
N ASP A 903 4.18 31.11 -13.08
CA ASP A 903 3.82 30.53 -11.78
C ASP A 903 2.36 30.82 -11.37
N ALA A 904 1.70 31.83 -11.95
CA ALA A 904 0.29 32.11 -11.69
C ALA A 904 -0.61 31.12 -12.46
N LYS A 905 -1.23 30.14 -11.78
CA LYS A 905 -2.05 29.09 -12.42
C LYS A 905 -3.55 29.29 -12.28
N HIS A 906 -4.00 29.77 -11.13
CA HIS A 906 -5.42 29.91 -10.80
C HIS A 906 -5.75 31.30 -10.30
N ALA A 907 -6.97 31.75 -10.60
CA ALA A 907 -7.64 32.85 -9.94
C ALA A 907 -8.47 32.29 -8.78
N GLN A 908 -8.14 32.68 -7.55
CA GLN A 908 -8.87 32.26 -6.36
C GLN A 908 -9.91 33.30 -5.95
N PHE A 909 -11.03 32.86 -5.40
CA PHE A 909 -12.11 33.70 -4.91
C PHE A 909 -12.48 33.27 -3.50
N MET A 910 -12.70 34.24 -2.62
CA MET A 910 -13.22 34.01 -1.27
C MET A 910 -14.47 34.86 -1.07
N GLY A 911 -15.44 34.32 -0.36
CA GLY A 911 -16.65 35.04 0.05
C GLY A 911 -16.62 35.38 1.54
N LEU A 912 -17.41 36.39 1.92
CA LEU A 912 -17.64 36.82 3.32
C LEU A 912 -18.02 35.68 4.27
N GLU A 913 -18.63 34.61 3.75
CA GLU A 913 -19.02 33.43 4.52
C GLU A 913 -17.88 32.40 4.72
N ALA A 914 -16.63 32.78 4.43
CA ALA A 914 -15.44 31.92 4.42
C ALA A 914 -15.48 30.76 3.39
N TYR A 915 -16.40 30.81 2.42
CA TYR A 915 -16.39 29.90 1.28
C TYR A 915 -15.42 30.40 0.21
N GLY A 916 -14.55 29.52 -0.27
CA GLY A 916 -13.62 29.81 -1.36
C GLY A 916 -13.64 28.80 -2.48
N ALA A 917 -13.35 29.25 -3.69
CA ALA A 917 -13.16 28.41 -4.87
C ALA A 917 -12.19 29.08 -5.84
N SER A 918 -11.59 28.31 -6.74
CA SER A 918 -10.72 28.85 -7.79
C SER A 918 -11.18 28.44 -9.18
N ILE A 919 -10.76 29.21 -10.19
CA ILE A 919 -10.86 28.86 -11.61
C ILE A 919 -9.47 28.92 -12.25
N PRO A 920 -9.21 28.18 -13.34
CA PRO A 920 -7.97 28.31 -14.10
C PRO A 920 -7.77 29.76 -14.54
N LEU A 921 -6.54 30.26 -14.44
CA LEU A 921 -6.20 31.62 -14.83
C LEU A 921 -6.59 31.89 -16.28
N SER A 922 -6.41 30.91 -17.17
CA SER A 922 -6.83 30.98 -18.58
C SER A 922 -8.31 31.32 -18.76
N LYS A 923 -9.20 30.87 -17.86
CA LYS A 923 -10.62 31.22 -17.88
C LYS A 923 -10.88 32.63 -17.35
N ALA A 924 -10.07 33.10 -16.38
CA ALA A 924 -10.19 34.44 -15.82
C ALA A 924 -9.74 35.55 -16.78
N ILE A 925 -8.70 35.28 -17.60
CA ILE A 925 -8.10 36.25 -18.54
C ILE A 925 -8.53 36.08 -19.99
N ASP A 926 -9.46 35.16 -20.27
CA ASP A 926 -9.93 34.83 -21.62
C ASP A 926 -10.33 36.09 -22.40
N THR A 927 -9.82 36.26 -23.62
CA THR A 927 -10.10 37.42 -24.48
C THR A 927 -11.55 37.47 -24.95
N SER A 928 -12.23 36.33 -25.03
CA SER A 928 -13.68 36.24 -25.23
C SER A 928 -14.47 36.56 -23.94
N GLY A 929 -13.77 36.63 -22.81
CA GLY A 929 -14.17 36.90 -21.43
C GLY A 929 -15.67 36.98 -21.14
N ASP A 930 -16.19 35.93 -20.53
CA ASP A 930 -17.57 35.77 -20.05
C ASP A 930 -17.65 35.69 -18.50
N VAL A 931 -16.52 35.78 -17.80
CA VAL A 931 -16.45 35.80 -16.33
C VAL A 931 -16.76 37.19 -15.82
N LEU A 932 -17.78 37.31 -14.97
CA LEU A 932 -18.26 38.59 -14.43
C LEU A 932 -18.12 38.66 -12.92
N LEU A 933 -17.78 39.85 -12.42
CA LEU A 933 -18.15 40.30 -11.09
C LEU A 933 -19.55 40.91 -11.18
N ALA A 934 -20.56 40.07 -11.01
CA ALA A 934 -21.96 40.43 -11.16
C ALA A 934 -22.47 41.16 -9.92
N TYR A 935 -23.21 42.25 -10.14
CA TYR A 935 -23.95 43.00 -9.11
C TYR A 935 -25.47 43.08 -9.43
N SER A 936 -25.91 42.45 -10.52
CA SER A 936 -27.33 42.35 -10.91
C SER A 936 -27.66 40.97 -11.46
N MET A 937 -28.88 40.50 -11.19
CA MET A 937 -29.46 39.22 -11.63
C MET A 937 -30.88 39.44 -12.14
N ASN A 938 -31.18 38.99 -13.36
CA ASN A 938 -32.47 39.14 -14.03
C ASN A 938 -32.95 40.61 -14.13
N GLY A 939 -32.02 41.55 -14.30
CA GLY A 939 -32.30 42.98 -14.41
C GLY A 939 -32.45 43.71 -13.07
N GLU A 940 -32.58 42.97 -11.97
CA GLU A 940 -32.69 43.49 -10.60
C GLU A 940 -31.32 43.46 -9.89
N PRO A 941 -31.14 44.19 -8.78
CA PRO A 941 -30.01 43.96 -7.88
C PRO A 941 -29.94 42.51 -7.41
N LEU A 942 -28.73 42.02 -7.10
CA LEU A 942 -28.59 40.67 -6.55
C LEU A 942 -29.46 40.51 -5.29
N PRO A 943 -30.23 39.42 -5.16
CA PRO A 943 -30.83 39.06 -3.88
C PRO A 943 -29.75 38.72 -2.85
N ARG A 944 -30.03 38.95 -1.56
CA ARG A 944 -29.10 38.62 -0.46
C ARG A 944 -28.64 37.17 -0.51
N ASP A 945 -29.55 36.21 -0.72
CA ASP A 945 -29.24 34.77 -0.86
C ASP A 945 -28.33 34.42 -2.04
N HIS A 946 -28.22 35.31 -3.03
CA HIS A 946 -27.46 35.09 -4.24
C HIS A 946 -26.22 35.97 -4.34
N GLY A 947 -25.71 36.49 -3.21
CA GLY A 947 -24.39 37.11 -3.15
C GLY A 947 -24.38 38.63 -3.23
N TYR A 948 -25.47 39.31 -2.89
CA TYR A 948 -25.47 40.77 -2.79
C TYR A 948 -24.36 41.29 -1.84
N PRO A 949 -23.57 42.31 -2.21
CA PRO A 949 -23.73 43.16 -3.39
C PRO A 949 -23.01 42.64 -4.66
N VAL A 950 -22.02 41.77 -4.53
CA VAL A 950 -21.23 41.26 -5.65
C VAL A 950 -20.95 39.77 -5.53
N ARG A 951 -21.06 39.07 -6.66
CA ARG A 951 -20.69 37.66 -6.80
C ARG A 951 -19.87 37.42 -8.06
N VAL A 952 -19.16 36.30 -8.10
CA VAL A 952 -18.50 35.81 -9.31
C VAL A 952 -19.49 34.98 -10.12
N ILE A 953 -19.54 35.22 -11.43
CA ILE A 953 -20.25 34.39 -12.41
C ILE A 953 -19.25 33.84 -13.43
N VAL A 954 -19.18 32.52 -13.53
CA VAL A 954 -18.26 31.77 -14.39
C VAL A 954 -19.10 30.86 -15.31
N PRO A 955 -19.51 31.34 -16.50
CA PRO A 955 -20.31 30.53 -17.41
C PRO A 955 -19.58 29.25 -17.84
N GLY A 956 -20.36 28.19 -18.08
CA GLY A 956 -19.86 26.86 -18.44
C GLY A 956 -19.22 26.07 -17.29
N ASN A 957 -19.25 26.58 -16.06
CA ASN A 957 -18.71 25.91 -14.88
C ASN A 957 -19.81 25.56 -13.86
N VAL A 958 -19.54 24.55 -13.04
CA VAL A 958 -20.45 24.15 -11.96
C VAL A 958 -20.69 25.32 -10.98
N ALA A 959 -21.89 25.40 -10.40
CA ALA A 959 -22.27 26.54 -9.55
C ALA A 959 -21.34 26.77 -8.34
N ALA A 960 -20.62 25.74 -7.88
CA ALA A 960 -19.62 25.86 -6.82
C ALA A 960 -18.47 26.83 -7.18
N ARG A 961 -18.21 27.09 -8.46
CA ARG A 961 -17.20 28.08 -8.91
C ARG A 961 -17.73 29.52 -8.95
N ASN A 962 -19.02 29.73 -8.69
CA ASN A 962 -19.69 31.03 -8.78
C ASN A 962 -19.84 31.65 -7.38
N VAL A 963 -18.71 31.98 -6.75
CA VAL A 963 -18.61 32.41 -5.34
C VAL A 963 -19.50 33.62 -5.06
N LYS A 964 -20.27 33.54 -3.97
CA LYS A 964 -21.19 34.58 -3.49
C LYS A 964 -20.49 35.50 -2.48
N TRP A 965 -20.99 36.74 -2.36
CA TRP A 965 -20.51 37.72 -1.37
C TRP A 965 -18.99 37.89 -1.43
N VAL A 966 -18.45 37.98 -2.65
CA VAL A 966 -17.00 37.88 -2.87
C VAL A 966 -16.30 39.00 -2.10
N GLN A 967 -15.33 38.63 -1.27
CA GLN A 967 -14.60 39.53 -0.38
C GLN A 967 -13.22 38.92 -0.13
N LYS A 968 -12.19 39.78 -0.18
CA LYS A 968 -10.82 39.51 0.26
C LYS A 968 -10.12 38.40 -0.56
N ASN A 969 -8.89 38.67 -0.96
CA ASN A 969 -7.94 37.69 -1.46
C ASN A 969 -8.33 37.02 -2.80
N PHE A 970 -8.41 37.81 -3.87
CA PHE A 970 -8.19 37.26 -5.20
C PHE A 970 -6.70 36.90 -5.31
N HIS A 971 -6.32 35.64 -5.10
CA HIS A 971 -4.93 35.18 -5.16
C HIS A 971 -4.63 34.50 -6.48
N PHE A 972 -3.38 34.64 -6.92
CA PHE A 972 -2.81 33.85 -7.99
C PHE A 972 -1.85 32.81 -7.39
N ARG A 973 -2.22 31.52 -7.45
CA ARG A 973 -1.33 30.40 -7.15
C ARG A 973 -1.46 29.31 -8.20
#